data_AF-A0AAN7QT46-F1
#
_entry.id   AF-A0AAN7QT46-F1
#
_cell.length_a   1.000
_cell.length_b   1.000
_cell.length_c   1.000
_cell.angle_alpha   90.00
_cell.angle_beta   90.00
_cell.angle_gamma   90.00
#
_symmetry.space_group_name_H-M   'P 1'
#
loop_
_entity.id
_entity.type
_entity.pdbx_description
1 polymer ?
#
loop_
_entity_poly.entity_id
_entity_poly.type
_entity_poly.pdbx_seq_one_letter_code
_entity_poly.pdbx_strand_id
1 'polypeptide(L)'
;MKMQSLLLCLLLVIIAILIGFSGAAAAKCTGSSSDQTQPSKTIVVDQNGGGNFRTIQDAIYSVPSGNNEWVKIVINAGTYKEQVEISYDRGCIFLEGKGREVTTIEFNASDKTDKSATFSSFPDNVIVQGITFKNSYNRFWSLADAAQKWKPAVAARVYGDRSLFYECGFVGFQDTLFDVMHRHYYKSCYIEGSVDFIFGNGQSYFTDCVINATVGSNPYGLMLGYVTAQGRASAADTSGFVFKGGVLYGSGDIYLGRAYGSYSRVIFCGTTLSATVTPEGWGAWSHQGNEGNIFYSEIGCGGKGSDKSKRVPWMKTLDEGQFEKIFGVSSFVDHDGWLREHPDNIEPTRTIVVDQNGRGNFKTIQGAIDSVPPGNNKWVKIVINAGTYREQVLITKDQQCIYLKGKGRMVTTITFDANHLTDKSATFSSFPNNVIVQGITFKNSYNRFWSLEDARQKVKPAVAARVYGDKSLFYECGFVGFQDTLFDVMNRHYYKSCYIEGSVDFIFGDGQSYFTDCVINATVGSNPYGLMMGYVTAQGRASAADPGGFVFKGGVVYGGGKLYLGRAYGPYSRVIFYGTTLSAAVTPEGWGAWSNQGKEGNIFYSEIGCGGKGSDKSKRVPWMKKLKEAQFQKMFGVSTFIDHDGWLAKHPLANTISLP
;
A
#
# COMPACT_ATOMS: atom_id res chain seq x y z
N MET A 1 -18.58 50.76 -8.94
CA MET A 1 -17.42 51.05 -9.83
C MET A 1 -16.16 50.20 -9.58
N LYS A 2 -15.95 49.52 -8.43
CA LYS A 2 -14.76 48.65 -8.24
C LYS A 2 -14.91 47.20 -8.71
N MET A 3 -16.10 46.76 -9.12
CA MET A 3 -16.38 45.36 -9.49
C MET A 3 -16.30 45.07 -11.00
N GLN A 4 -16.35 46.10 -11.85
CA GLN A 4 -16.16 45.96 -13.31
C GLN A 4 -14.68 45.93 -13.72
N SER A 5 -13.77 46.43 -12.88
CA SER A 5 -12.33 46.45 -13.17
C SER A 5 -11.64 45.08 -12.96
N LEU A 6 -12.21 44.18 -12.15
CA LEU A 6 -11.65 42.83 -11.95
C LEU A 6 -12.06 41.86 -13.08
N LEU A 7 -13.28 42.00 -13.60
CA LEU A 7 -13.75 41.21 -14.75
C LEU A 7 -12.99 41.57 -16.04
N LEU A 8 -12.62 42.84 -16.24
CA LEU A 8 -11.90 43.28 -17.43
C LEU A 8 -10.42 42.79 -17.44
N CYS A 9 -9.77 42.71 -16.26
CA CYS A 9 -8.41 42.19 -16.15
C CYS A 9 -8.32 40.67 -16.32
N LEU A 10 -9.33 39.89 -15.90
CA LEU A 10 -9.34 38.44 -16.11
C LEU A 10 -9.67 38.09 -17.58
N LEU A 11 -10.56 38.85 -18.23
CA LEU A 11 -10.87 38.66 -19.65
C LEU A 11 -9.66 38.98 -20.56
N LEU A 12 -8.85 39.99 -20.21
CA LEU A 12 -7.66 40.36 -20.97
C LEU A 12 -6.52 39.34 -20.84
N VAL A 13 -6.40 38.64 -19.71
CA VAL A 13 -5.43 37.52 -19.55
C VAL A 13 -5.87 36.29 -20.33
N ILE A 14 -7.18 36.03 -20.45
CA ILE A 14 -7.72 34.91 -21.25
C ILE A 14 -7.58 35.19 -22.76
N ILE A 15 -7.76 36.44 -23.20
CA ILE A 15 -7.63 36.81 -24.62
C ILE A 15 -6.16 36.90 -25.08
N ALA A 16 -5.22 37.28 -24.19
CA ALA A 16 -3.79 37.31 -24.51
C ALA A 16 -3.15 35.90 -24.63
N ILE A 17 -3.79 34.85 -24.11
CA ILE A 17 -3.34 33.45 -24.25
C ILE A 17 -3.98 32.76 -25.48
N LEU A 18 -5.03 33.34 -26.07
CA LEU A 18 -5.73 32.79 -27.24
C LEU A 18 -5.06 33.10 -28.60
N ILE A 19 -3.97 33.87 -28.63
CA ILE A 19 -3.18 34.10 -29.85
C ILE A 19 -1.79 33.51 -29.64
N GLY A 20 -1.63 32.20 -29.89
CA GLY A 20 -0.28 31.62 -30.01
C GLY A 20 -0.05 30.16 -29.63
N PHE A 21 -1.06 29.34 -29.35
CA PHE A 21 -0.85 27.89 -29.25
C PHE A 21 -1.88 27.15 -30.10
N SER A 22 -1.60 27.07 -31.40
CA SER A 22 -2.14 26.01 -32.24
C SER A 22 -1.76 24.67 -31.61
N GLY A 23 -2.75 23.79 -31.41
CA GLY A 23 -2.58 22.46 -30.81
C GLY A 23 -1.57 21.60 -31.56
N ALA A 24 -0.30 21.73 -31.21
CA ALA A 24 0.70 20.72 -31.50
C ALA A 24 0.46 19.55 -30.54
N ALA A 25 0.34 18.34 -31.06
CA ALA A 25 0.28 17.14 -30.23
C ALA A 25 1.54 17.07 -29.35
N ALA A 26 1.39 16.65 -28.09
CA ALA A 26 2.52 16.40 -27.19
C ALA A 26 3.58 15.55 -27.91
N ALA A 27 4.83 16.03 -27.95
CA ALA A 27 5.92 15.34 -28.61
C ALA A 27 6.09 13.93 -28.01
N LYS A 28 6.39 12.94 -28.86
CA LYS A 28 6.63 11.57 -28.40
C LYS A 28 7.94 11.49 -27.62
N CYS A 29 7.90 10.90 -26.44
CA CYS A 29 9.09 10.58 -25.68
C CYS A 29 9.76 9.31 -26.22
N THR A 30 11.10 9.29 -26.28
CA THR A 30 11.89 8.11 -26.65
C THR A 30 12.52 7.47 -25.41
N GLY A 31 12.63 6.14 -25.41
CA GLY A 31 13.36 5.38 -24.40
C GLY A 31 14.82 5.14 -24.79
N SER A 32 15.49 4.23 -24.09
CA SER A 32 16.88 3.85 -24.36
C SER A 32 17.09 3.34 -25.81
N SER A 33 18.31 3.48 -26.33
CA SER A 33 18.68 3.01 -27.68
C SER A 33 18.45 1.51 -27.93
N SER A 34 18.40 0.69 -26.87
CA SER A 34 18.16 -0.75 -26.93
C SER A 34 16.72 -1.18 -26.65
N ASP A 35 15.94 -0.34 -25.94
CA ASP A 35 14.55 -0.62 -25.56
C ASP A 35 13.81 0.71 -25.28
N GLN A 36 12.81 0.99 -26.10
CA GLN A 36 11.97 2.21 -26.01
C GLN A 36 11.08 2.21 -24.75
N THR A 37 10.98 1.09 -24.02
CA THR A 37 10.20 0.97 -22.78
C THR A 37 11.05 1.17 -21.51
N GLN A 38 12.34 1.46 -21.65
CA GLN A 38 13.25 1.71 -20.54
C GLN A 38 13.71 3.18 -20.53
N PRO A 39 13.85 3.81 -19.35
CA PRO A 39 14.40 5.16 -19.26
C PRO A 39 15.82 5.25 -19.83
N SER A 40 16.11 6.32 -20.58
CA SER A 40 17.45 6.58 -21.12
C SER A 40 18.48 6.92 -20.04
N LYS A 41 18.01 7.46 -18.91
CA LYS A 41 18.87 7.86 -17.78
C LYS A 41 18.13 7.67 -16.45
N THR A 42 18.85 7.22 -15.43
CA THR A 42 18.39 7.21 -14.03
C THR A 42 19.24 8.12 -13.17
N ILE A 43 18.58 8.96 -12.37
CA ILE A 43 19.17 9.91 -11.43
C ILE A 43 18.65 9.55 -10.03
N VAL A 44 19.51 9.51 -9.03
CA VAL A 44 19.13 9.22 -7.64
C VAL A 44 19.22 10.48 -6.80
N VAL A 45 18.17 10.78 -6.04
CA VAL A 45 18.12 11.85 -5.04
C VAL A 45 18.14 11.22 -3.65
N ASP A 46 19.07 11.66 -2.81
CA ASP A 46 19.16 11.27 -1.41
C ASP A 46 19.59 12.47 -0.56
N GLN A 47 18.68 12.96 0.29
CA GLN A 47 18.93 14.07 1.21
C GLN A 47 20.14 13.85 2.13
N ASN A 48 20.55 12.60 2.38
CA ASN A 48 21.71 12.26 3.22
C ASN A 48 23.03 12.19 2.43
N GLY A 49 23.00 12.43 1.11
CA GLY A 49 24.19 12.48 0.25
C GLY A 49 24.62 11.15 -0.36
N GLY A 50 23.79 10.11 -0.30
CA GLY A 50 24.03 8.81 -0.95
C GLY A 50 23.65 8.73 -2.43
N GLY A 51 23.07 9.79 -3.00
CA GLY A 51 22.59 9.87 -4.38
C GLY A 51 23.42 10.83 -5.24
N ASN A 52 22.99 11.01 -6.50
CA ASN A 52 23.55 12.01 -7.41
C ASN A 52 23.28 13.44 -6.94
N PHE A 53 22.11 13.68 -6.34
CA PHE A 53 21.69 14.98 -5.80
C PHE A 53 21.13 14.84 -4.39
N ARG A 54 21.16 15.94 -3.62
CA ARG A 54 20.54 16.02 -2.28
C ARG A 54 19.12 16.58 -2.31
N THR A 55 18.80 17.41 -3.29
CA THR A 55 17.48 18.02 -3.48
C THR A 55 16.83 17.48 -4.76
N ILE A 56 15.51 17.54 -4.80
CA ILE A 56 14.74 17.10 -5.97
C ILE A 56 14.84 18.15 -7.07
N GLN A 57 14.81 19.44 -6.72
CA GLN A 57 14.92 20.51 -7.68
C GLN A 57 16.25 20.49 -8.45
N ASP A 58 17.39 20.23 -7.79
CA ASP A 58 18.69 20.13 -8.47
C ASP A 58 18.73 18.98 -9.47
N ALA A 59 18.10 17.84 -9.13
CA ALA A 59 17.98 16.71 -10.03
C ALA A 59 17.15 17.06 -11.28
N ILE A 60 16.04 17.78 -11.12
CA ILE A 60 15.23 18.28 -12.24
C ILE A 60 16.04 19.26 -13.11
N TYR A 61 16.78 20.18 -12.49
CA TYR A 61 17.63 21.13 -13.25
C TYR A 61 18.75 20.45 -14.04
N SER A 62 19.16 19.24 -13.65
CA SER A 62 20.13 18.45 -14.40
C SER A 62 19.56 17.80 -15.67
N VAL A 63 18.24 17.83 -15.86
CA VAL A 63 17.58 17.41 -17.10
C VAL A 63 17.69 18.56 -18.12
N PRO A 64 18.21 18.29 -19.35
CA PRO A 64 18.36 19.32 -20.37
C PRO A 64 17.04 19.99 -20.76
N SER A 65 17.12 21.26 -21.14
CA SER A 65 16.03 21.96 -21.81
C SER A 65 15.75 21.30 -23.18
N GLY A 66 14.48 21.15 -23.53
CA GLY A 66 14.03 20.45 -24.74
C GLY A 66 14.10 18.93 -24.65
N ASN A 67 14.21 18.35 -23.44
CA ASN A 67 14.31 16.91 -23.25
C ASN A 67 13.10 16.16 -23.83
N ASN A 68 13.38 15.15 -24.65
CA ASN A 68 12.41 14.24 -25.25
C ASN A 68 12.73 12.75 -24.95
N GLU A 69 13.70 12.47 -24.08
CA GLU A 69 14.04 11.12 -23.64
C GLU A 69 13.54 10.87 -22.21
N TRP A 70 13.05 9.67 -21.92
CA TRP A 70 12.61 9.35 -20.56
C TRP A 70 13.76 9.41 -19.56
N VAL A 71 13.71 10.38 -18.64
CA VAL A 71 14.64 10.49 -17.50
C VAL A 71 13.92 10.08 -16.22
N LYS A 72 14.42 9.03 -15.58
CA LYS A 72 13.91 8.54 -14.30
C LYS A 72 14.67 9.18 -13.14
N ILE A 73 13.97 9.82 -12.22
CA ILE A 73 14.52 10.42 -11.00
C ILE A 73 13.99 9.63 -9.80
N VAL A 74 14.84 8.80 -9.22
CA VAL A 74 14.55 7.98 -8.04
C VAL A 74 14.81 8.80 -6.78
N ILE A 75 13.80 9.00 -5.96
CA ILE A 75 13.86 9.82 -4.74
C ILE A 75 13.82 8.90 -3.53
N ASN A 76 14.94 8.78 -2.81
CA ASN A 76 15.05 7.97 -1.61
C ASN A 76 14.10 8.47 -0.50
N ALA A 77 13.76 7.58 0.43
CA ALA A 77 12.86 7.87 1.54
C ALA A 77 13.35 9.10 2.36
N GLY A 78 12.42 9.98 2.72
CA GLY A 78 12.72 11.25 3.35
C GLY A 78 11.60 12.29 3.23
N THR A 79 11.72 13.36 4.01
CA THR A 79 10.87 14.56 3.89
C THR A 79 11.72 15.69 3.31
N TYR A 80 11.52 15.96 2.03
CA TYR A 80 12.20 17.00 1.28
C TYR A 80 11.45 18.31 1.45
N LYS A 81 12.06 19.27 2.16
CA LYS A 81 11.46 20.57 2.45
C LYS A 81 11.83 21.62 1.40
N GLU A 82 11.20 21.55 0.25
CA GLU A 82 11.48 22.40 -0.91
C GLU A 82 10.19 22.63 -1.73
N GLN A 83 10.13 23.74 -2.46
CA GLN A 83 9.18 23.88 -3.57
C GLN A 83 9.83 23.32 -4.82
N VAL A 84 9.12 22.42 -5.50
CA VAL A 84 9.62 21.71 -6.67
C VAL A 84 8.83 22.11 -7.90
N GLU A 85 9.52 22.52 -8.95
CA GLU A 85 8.96 22.86 -10.25
C GLU A 85 9.65 22.07 -11.35
N ILE A 86 8.84 21.41 -12.19
CA ILE A 86 9.25 20.96 -13.52
C ILE A 86 8.79 21.98 -14.53
N SER A 87 9.73 22.71 -15.13
CA SER A 87 9.45 23.75 -16.13
C SER A 87 9.00 23.16 -17.48
N TYR A 88 8.26 23.95 -18.27
CA TYR A 88 7.65 23.55 -19.55
C TYR A 88 8.60 22.91 -20.57
N ASP A 89 9.88 23.25 -20.51
CA ASP A 89 10.91 22.79 -21.44
C ASP A 89 11.54 21.45 -21.03
N ARG A 90 11.09 20.81 -19.95
CA ARG A 90 11.69 19.59 -19.38
C ARG A 90 10.68 18.44 -19.26
N GLY A 91 10.10 18.02 -20.38
CA GLY A 91 9.18 16.88 -20.45
C GLY A 91 9.87 15.51 -20.36
N CYS A 92 9.08 14.44 -20.44
CA CYS A 92 9.55 13.05 -20.40
C CYS A 92 10.31 12.72 -19.09
N ILE A 93 9.76 13.14 -17.95
CA ILE A 93 10.33 12.88 -16.62
C ILE A 93 9.47 11.85 -15.88
N PHE A 94 10.14 10.86 -15.29
CA PHE A 94 9.54 9.92 -14.35
C PHE A 94 10.13 10.14 -12.94
N LEU A 95 9.35 10.72 -12.03
CA LEU A 95 9.68 10.81 -10.61
C LEU A 95 9.22 9.55 -9.86
N GLU A 96 10.14 8.78 -9.27
CA GLU A 96 9.83 7.58 -8.48
C GLU A 96 10.28 7.74 -7.03
N GLY A 97 9.33 7.86 -6.09
CA GLY A 97 9.61 7.77 -4.66
C GLY A 97 9.62 6.33 -4.14
N LYS A 98 10.15 6.12 -2.94
CA LYS A 98 10.16 4.81 -2.25
C LYS A 98 8.80 4.40 -1.67
N GLY A 99 7.74 5.15 -2.00
CA GLY A 99 6.37 4.96 -1.54
C GLY A 99 5.85 6.19 -0.82
N ARG A 100 4.57 6.54 -1.06
CA ARG A 100 3.97 7.79 -0.57
C ARG A 100 4.01 7.97 0.95
N GLU A 101 4.11 6.88 1.71
CA GLU A 101 4.16 6.91 3.18
C GLU A 101 5.55 7.27 3.72
N VAL A 102 6.60 7.18 2.89
CA VAL A 102 8.00 7.35 3.30
C VAL A 102 8.78 8.37 2.47
N THR A 103 8.28 8.78 1.30
CA THR A 103 8.84 9.85 0.48
C THR A 103 7.84 11.01 0.38
N THR A 104 8.17 12.16 0.98
CA THR A 104 7.33 13.36 1.02
C THR A 104 8.08 14.58 0.53
N ILE A 105 7.46 15.37 -0.35
CA ILE A 105 7.83 16.76 -0.66
C ILE A 105 6.89 17.66 0.14
N GLU A 106 7.43 18.48 1.04
CA GLU A 106 6.65 19.31 1.94
C GLU A 106 7.07 20.77 1.89
N PHE A 107 6.10 21.66 1.76
CA PHE A 107 6.29 23.10 1.93
C PHE A 107 5.07 23.73 2.60
N ASN A 108 5.11 25.05 2.87
CA ASN A 108 4.03 25.77 3.57
C ASN A 108 3.73 27.15 2.96
N ALA A 109 3.98 27.32 1.66
CA ALA A 109 3.63 28.54 0.94
C ALA A 109 2.11 28.73 0.89
N SER A 110 1.67 29.99 0.88
CA SER A 110 0.26 30.41 0.83
C SER A 110 0.14 31.73 0.05
N ASP A 111 -1.06 32.31 -0.01
CA ASP A 111 -1.41 33.60 -0.64
C ASP A 111 -2.05 33.45 -2.03
N LYS A 112 -1.26 33.49 -3.11
CA LYS A 112 -1.81 33.27 -4.46
C LYS A 112 -1.78 31.79 -4.81
N THR A 113 -2.92 31.26 -5.27
CA THR A 113 -3.09 29.85 -5.63
C THR A 113 -2.04 29.35 -6.63
N ASP A 114 -1.60 30.19 -7.56
CA ASP A 114 -0.56 29.85 -8.53
C ASP A 114 0.86 29.80 -7.93
N LYS A 115 1.11 30.46 -6.79
CA LYS A 115 2.42 30.54 -6.14
C LYS A 115 2.57 29.69 -4.88
N SER A 116 1.46 29.18 -4.34
CA SER A 116 1.46 28.42 -3.09
C SER A 116 1.78 26.93 -3.26
N ALA A 117 1.92 26.44 -4.49
CA ALA A 117 2.15 25.03 -4.79
C ALA A 117 3.48 24.52 -4.20
N THR A 118 3.43 23.44 -3.43
CA THR A 118 4.63 22.68 -3.03
C THR A 118 5.27 22.01 -4.25
N PHE A 119 4.47 21.48 -5.16
CA PHE A 119 4.92 20.87 -6.42
C PHE A 119 4.17 21.46 -7.61
N SER A 120 4.90 21.86 -8.65
CA SER A 120 4.34 22.33 -9.93
C SER A 120 4.89 21.51 -11.08
N SER A 121 4.00 20.96 -11.91
CA SER A 121 4.35 20.23 -13.14
C SER A 121 3.77 20.94 -14.35
N PHE A 122 4.65 21.53 -15.17
CA PHE A 122 4.28 22.25 -16.38
C PHE A 122 4.35 21.45 -17.70
N PRO A 123 5.34 20.58 -17.94
CA PRO A 123 5.51 19.96 -19.25
C PRO A 123 4.62 18.73 -19.45
N ASP A 124 4.42 18.36 -20.72
CA ASP A 124 3.75 17.13 -21.11
C ASP A 124 4.58 15.88 -20.76
N ASN A 125 3.91 14.73 -20.67
CA ASN A 125 4.51 13.41 -20.45
C ASN A 125 5.33 13.35 -19.14
N VAL A 126 4.67 13.59 -18.00
CA VAL A 126 5.27 13.44 -16.67
C VAL A 126 4.63 12.26 -15.96
N ILE A 127 5.47 11.38 -15.42
CA ILE A 127 5.05 10.29 -14.54
C ILE A 127 5.54 10.58 -13.13
N VAL A 128 4.67 10.36 -12.15
CA VAL A 128 5.03 10.40 -10.74
C VAL A 128 4.50 9.15 -10.05
N GLN A 129 5.36 8.45 -9.32
CA GLN A 129 4.98 7.28 -8.55
C GLN A 129 5.43 7.37 -7.10
N GLY A 130 4.54 7.04 -6.16
CA GLY A 130 4.93 6.75 -4.78
C GLY A 130 5.54 7.92 -4.02
N ILE A 131 5.06 9.15 -4.28
CA ILE A 131 5.50 10.38 -3.60
C ILE A 131 4.28 11.08 -2.99
N THR A 132 4.41 11.61 -1.77
CA THR A 132 3.43 12.53 -1.18
C THR A 132 3.85 13.99 -1.41
N PHE A 133 2.96 14.79 -1.99
CA PHE A 133 3.07 16.25 -2.03
C PHE A 133 2.21 16.84 -0.93
N LYS A 134 2.81 17.66 -0.07
CA LYS A 134 2.15 18.19 1.12
C LYS A 134 2.33 19.70 1.21
N ASN A 135 1.22 20.39 1.43
CA ASN A 135 1.24 21.77 1.90
C ASN A 135 0.73 21.82 3.35
N SER A 136 1.60 22.23 4.27
CA SER A 136 1.32 22.21 5.72
C SER A 136 0.75 23.52 6.29
N TYR A 137 0.54 24.55 5.46
CA TYR A 137 0.16 25.90 5.91
C TYR A 137 -1.10 25.93 6.80
N ASN A 138 -2.17 25.24 6.38
CA ASN A 138 -3.52 25.34 6.98
C ASN A 138 -3.84 24.23 8.01
N ARG A 139 -2.89 23.37 8.40
CA ARG A 139 -3.20 22.10 9.09
C ARG A 139 -3.29 22.14 10.62
N PHE A 140 -2.75 23.17 11.26
CA PHE A 140 -2.53 23.18 12.72
C PHE A 140 -2.94 24.49 13.40
N TRP A 141 -4.03 25.09 12.93
CA TRP A 141 -4.44 26.42 13.39
C TRP A 141 -5.44 26.39 14.54
N SER A 142 -5.24 27.30 15.50
CA SER A 142 -6.25 27.65 16.50
C SER A 142 -7.41 28.42 15.86
N LEU A 143 -8.57 28.46 16.52
CA LEU A 143 -9.75 29.18 16.01
C LEU A 143 -9.46 30.63 15.57
N ALA A 144 -8.60 31.31 16.31
CA ALA A 144 -8.17 32.67 16.01
C ALA A 144 -7.26 32.76 14.78
N ASP A 145 -6.41 31.77 14.55
CA ASP A 145 -5.53 31.73 13.38
C ASP A 145 -6.32 31.62 12.08
N ALA A 146 -7.31 30.73 12.00
CA ALA A 146 -8.10 30.61 10.76
C ALA A 146 -8.96 31.85 10.49
N ALA A 147 -9.48 32.52 11.52
CA ALA A 147 -10.26 33.74 11.33
C ALA A 147 -9.43 34.89 10.68
N GLN A 148 -8.10 34.86 10.82
CA GLN A 148 -7.24 35.96 10.40
C GLN A 148 -6.27 35.60 9.27
N LYS A 149 -5.85 34.35 9.17
CA LYS A 149 -4.72 33.91 8.33
C LYS A 149 -5.14 33.02 7.17
N TRP A 150 -6.42 32.70 7.06
CA TRP A 150 -6.92 31.78 6.04
C TRP A 150 -6.57 32.19 4.62
N LYS A 151 -5.84 31.30 3.93
CA LYS A 151 -5.42 31.46 2.54
C LYS A 151 -5.40 30.12 1.82
N PRO A 152 -5.67 30.09 0.50
CA PRO A 152 -5.40 28.94 -0.34
C PRO A 152 -3.96 28.45 -0.24
N ALA A 153 -3.75 27.13 -0.22
CA ALA A 153 -2.44 26.53 -0.06
C ALA A 153 -2.34 25.21 -0.83
N VAL A 154 -1.76 25.29 -2.03
CA VAL A 154 -1.72 24.18 -2.99
C VAL A 154 -0.61 23.19 -2.62
N ALA A 155 -0.93 21.89 -2.60
CA ALA A 155 0.06 20.82 -2.45
C ALA A 155 0.67 20.46 -3.80
N ALA A 156 -0.14 20.32 -4.85
CA ALA A 156 0.34 20.08 -6.21
C ALA A 156 -0.47 20.87 -7.24
N ARG A 157 0.23 21.39 -8.25
CA ARG A 157 -0.32 22.09 -9.41
C ARG A 157 0.12 21.37 -10.68
N VAL A 158 -0.83 20.95 -11.51
CA VAL A 158 -0.55 20.09 -12.68
C VAL A 158 -1.14 20.71 -13.95
N TYR A 159 -0.29 20.90 -14.97
CA TYR A 159 -0.66 21.47 -16.26
C TYR A 159 -0.53 20.52 -17.44
N GLY A 160 0.67 19.97 -17.66
CA GLY A 160 1.02 19.37 -18.95
C GLY A 160 0.20 18.15 -19.30
N ASP A 161 -0.07 17.98 -20.59
CA ASP A 161 -0.83 16.86 -21.12
C ASP A 161 -0.13 15.53 -20.83
N ARG A 162 -0.92 14.44 -20.69
CA ARG A 162 -0.40 13.09 -20.45
C ARG A 162 0.40 12.99 -19.14
N SER A 163 -0.09 13.62 -18.08
CA SER A 163 0.51 13.47 -16.75
C SER A 163 -0.12 12.31 -15.97
N LEU A 164 0.71 11.37 -15.51
CA LEU A 164 0.32 10.18 -14.75
C LEU A 164 0.83 10.25 -13.30
N PHE A 165 -0.08 10.13 -12.33
CA PHE A 165 0.25 10.03 -10.91
C PHE A 165 -0.22 8.69 -10.35
N TYR A 166 0.69 7.87 -9.84
CA TYR A 166 0.40 6.52 -9.36
C TYR A 166 0.86 6.28 -7.91
N GLU A 167 -0.06 5.84 -7.06
CA GLU A 167 0.16 5.67 -5.61
C GLU A 167 0.69 6.93 -4.90
N CYS A 168 0.45 8.12 -5.44
CA CYS A 168 0.88 9.39 -4.84
C CYS A 168 -0.03 9.84 -3.68
N GLY A 169 0.49 10.74 -2.85
CA GLY A 169 -0.27 11.47 -1.84
C GLY A 169 -0.40 12.95 -2.21
N PHE A 170 -1.57 13.55 -2.01
CA PHE A 170 -1.82 14.98 -2.16
C PHE A 170 -2.49 15.46 -0.88
N VAL A 171 -1.77 16.27 -0.11
CA VAL A 171 -2.12 16.49 1.28
C VAL A 171 -2.13 17.98 1.60
N GLY A 172 -3.31 18.52 1.84
CA GLY A 172 -3.52 19.95 2.09
C GLY A 172 -4.81 20.21 2.87
N PHE A 173 -5.44 21.36 2.63
CA PHE A 173 -6.69 21.74 3.27
C PHE A 173 -7.66 22.42 2.31
N GLN A 174 -7.50 23.72 2.05
CA GLN A 174 -8.13 24.39 0.92
C GLN A 174 -7.21 24.33 -0.30
N ASP A 175 -7.77 24.05 -1.48
CA ASP A 175 -7.09 24.08 -2.78
C ASP A 175 -5.92 23.07 -2.87
N THR A 176 -6.06 21.87 -2.27
CA THR A 176 -4.97 20.88 -2.18
C THR A 176 -4.36 20.49 -3.53
N LEU A 177 -5.19 20.08 -4.50
CA LEU A 177 -4.76 19.64 -5.83
C LEU A 177 -5.35 20.59 -6.87
N PHE A 178 -4.47 21.42 -7.45
CA PHE A 178 -4.80 22.31 -8.55
C PHE A 178 -4.54 21.60 -9.89
N ASP A 179 -5.57 20.94 -10.40
CA ASP A 179 -5.57 20.17 -11.63
C ASP A 179 -6.00 21.05 -12.81
N VAL A 180 -5.04 21.74 -13.42
CA VAL A 180 -5.31 23.01 -14.11
C VAL A 180 -5.98 22.83 -15.47
N MET A 181 -5.41 22.02 -16.36
CA MET A 181 -5.88 21.81 -17.73
C MET A 181 -5.22 20.56 -18.35
N HIS A 182 -5.59 20.19 -19.58
CA HIS A 182 -5.10 19.00 -20.30
C HIS A 182 -5.44 17.66 -19.63
N ARG A 183 -4.93 16.54 -20.17
CA ARG A 183 -5.33 15.18 -19.76
C ARG A 183 -4.42 14.67 -18.65
N HIS A 184 -5.01 14.31 -17.52
CA HIS A 184 -4.29 13.71 -16.41
C HIS A 184 -4.94 12.41 -15.92
N TYR A 185 -4.11 11.51 -15.41
CA TYR A 185 -4.56 10.24 -14.85
C TYR A 185 -3.97 10.04 -13.46
N TYR A 186 -4.84 9.97 -12.45
CA TYR A 186 -4.50 9.73 -11.07
C TYR A 186 -4.99 8.34 -10.68
N LYS A 187 -4.11 7.48 -10.17
CA LYS A 187 -4.52 6.13 -9.75
C LYS A 187 -3.96 5.72 -8.40
N SER A 188 -4.83 5.14 -7.57
CA SER A 188 -4.47 4.62 -6.25
C SER A 188 -3.85 5.70 -5.36
N CYS A 189 -4.16 6.96 -5.67
CA CYS A 189 -3.66 8.13 -4.96
C CYS A 189 -4.48 8.36 -3.70
N TYR A 190 -3.83 8.96 -2.71
CA TYR A 190 -4.49 9.50 -1.52
C TYR A 190 -4.61 11.01 -1.68
N ILE A 191 -5.82 11.56 -1.57
CA ILE A 191 -6.08 12.99 -1.70
C ILE A 191 -6.83 13.46 -0.45
N GLU A 192 -6.24 14.41 0.28
CA GLU A 192 -6.77 14.94 1.53
C GLU A 192 -6.99 16.46 1.48
N GLY A 193 -8.18 16.89 1.90
CA GLY A 193 -8.50 18.31 2.03
C GLY A 193 -9.92 18.57 2.52
N SER A 194 -10.39 19.80 2.39
CA SER A 194 -11.66 20.25 2.95
C SER A 194 -12.47 21.14 2.00
N VAL A 195 -11.90 22.22 1.49
CA VAL A 195 -12.61 23.18 0.62
C VAL A 195 -11.96 23.19 -0.75
N ASP A 196 -12.75 22.93 -1.79
CA ASP A 196 -12.33 22.93 -3.20
C ASP A 196 -11.02 22.17 -3.44
N PHE A 197 -10.82 21.07 -2.72
CA PHE A 197 -9.49 20.53 -2.58
C PHE A 197 -9.02 19.72 -3.81
N ILE A 198 -9.91 19.49 -4.77
CA ILE A 198 -9.60 19.08 -6.14
C ILE A 198 -10.27 20.07 -7.10
N PHE A 199 -9.49 20.95 -7.73
CA PHE A 199 -10.06 22.05 -8.51
C PHE A 199 -9.25 22.39 -9.74
N GLY A 200 -9.85 23.11 -10.69
CA GLY A 200 -9.24 23.49 -11.96
C GLY A 200 -10.08 23.05 -13.16
N ASN A 201 -9.47 23.02 -14.36
CA ASN A 201 -10.14 22.73 -15.63
C ASN A 201 -9.48 21.54 -16.36
N GLY A 202 -8.83 20.62 -15.64
CA GLY A 202 -8.28 19.39 -16.21
C GLY A 202 -9.33 18.47 -16.82
N GLN A 203 -8.93 17.70 -17.83
CA GLN A 203 -9.63 16.52 -18.33
C GLN A 203 -9.06 15.29 -17.62
N SER A 204 -9.54 15.03 -16.41
CA SER A 204 -8.82 14.20 -15.46
C SER A 204 -9.61 13.01 -14.97
N TYR A 205 -8.90 11.89 -14.84
CA TYR A 205 -9.44 10.62 -14.39
C TYR A 205 -8.80 10.20 -13.07
N PHE A 206 -9.62 9.88 -12.07
CA PHE A 206 -9.21 9.44 -10.76
C PHE A 206 -9.71 8.02 -10.52
N THR A 207 -8.82 7.03 -10.65
CA THR A 207 -9.17 5.60 -10.53
C THR A 207 -8.69 5.03 -9.21
N ASP A 208 -9.57 4.36 -8.46
CA ASP A 208 -9.24 3.69 -7.19
C ASP A 208 -8.56 4.62 -6.16
N CYS A 209 -8.82 5.93 -6.25
CA CYS A 209 -8.28 6.91 -5.33
C CYS A 209 -9.01 6.86 -3.98
N VAL A 210 -8.26 7.17 -2.92
CA VAL A 210 -8.80 7.38 -1.58
C VAL A 210 -8.88 8.88 -1.34
N ILE A 211 -10.10 9.38 -1.15
CA ILE A 211 -10.40 10.79 -0.91
C ILE A 211 -10.79 10.95 0.55
N ASN A 212 -9.98 11.70 1.31
CA ASN A 212 -10.21 11.97 2.73
C ASN A 212 -10.62 13.44 2.96
N ALA A 213 -11.90 13.65 3.24
CA ALA A 213 -12.44 14.96 3.60
C ALA A 213 -12.20 15.26 5.09
N THR A 214 -11.48 16.33 5.41
CA THR A 214 -11.07 16.67 6.78
C THR A 214 -11.86 17.84 7.40
N VAL A 215 -13.07 18.08 6.91
CA VAL A 215 -13.91 19.24 7.28
C VAL A 215 -14.17 19.26 8.79
N GLY A 216 -14.55 18.12 9.37
CA GLY A 216 -14.87 17.97 10.80
C GLY A 216 -13.67 17.77 11.73
N SER A 217 -12.45 17.67 11.19
CA SER A 217 -11.21 17.46 11.97
C SER A 217 -10.56 18.78 12.42
N ASN A 218 -11.12 19.91 12.00
CA ASN A 218 -10.68 21.24 12.35
C ASN A 218 -11.69 21.81 13.39
N PRO A 219 -11.33 22.71 14.34
CA PRO A 219 -12.27 23.18 15.37
C PRO A 219 -13.44 24.03 14.82
N TYR A 220 -13.58 24.12 13.49
CA TYR A 220 -14.52 24.96 12.75
C TYR A 220 -15.69 24.15 12.17
N GLY A 221 -16.54 23.55 13.00
CA GLY A 221 -17.81 22.94 12.55
C GLY A 221 -18.81 23.92 11.89
N LEU A 222 -18.33 24.94 11.18
CA LEU A 222 -19.04 26.09 10.60
C LEU A 222 -18.89 26.17 9.07
N MET A 223 -18.07 25.34 8.43
CA MET A 223 -17.86 25.40 6.97
C MET A 223 -18.31 24.12 6.27
N LEU A 224 -19.07 24.29 5.18
CA LEU A 224 -19.33 23.22 4.22
C LEU A 224 -18.06 22.93 3.44
N GLY A 225 -17.66 21.66 3.37
CA GLY A 225 -16.58 21.27 2.50
C GLY A 225 -17.05 20.92 1.09
N TYR A 226 -16.13 20.98 0.13
CA TYR A 226 -16.37 20.63 -1.26
C TYR A 226 -15.19 19.80 -1.77
N VAL A 227 -15.48 18.59 -2.26
CA VAL A 227 -14.45 17.72 -2.84
C VAL A 227 -13.92 18.34 -4.13
N THR A 228 -14.83 18.77 -5.00
CA THR A 228 -14.47 19.30 -6.32
C THR A 228 -14.93 20.72 -6.58
N ALA A 229 -14.13 21.48 -7.31
CA ALA A 229 -14.50 22.77 -7.88
C ALA A 229 -14.01 22.86 -9.34
N GLN A 230 -14.78 22.28 -10.26
CA GLN A 230 -14.38 22.14 -11.66
C GLN A 230 -14.76 23.41 -12.46
N GLY A 231 -13.79 23.94 -13.21
CA GLY A 231 -13.76 25.26 -13.86
C GLY A 231 -14.24 25.36 -15.32
N ARG A 232 -14.83 24.31 -15.89
CA ARG A 232 -15.25 24.25 -17.30
C ARG A 232 -16.22 25.37 -17.65
N ALA A 233 -15.88 26.13 -18.69
CA ALA A 233 -16.56 27.39 -19.02
C ALA A 233 -17.40 27.35 -20.30
N SER A 234 -17.36 26.28 -21.10
CA SER A 234 -18.17 26.15 -22.32
C SER A 234 -18.58 24.71 -22.62
N ALA A 235 -19.61 24.54 -23.45
CA ALA A 235 -20.06 23.23 -23.92
C ALA A 235 -19.05 22.54 -24.86
N ALA A 236 -18.21 23.30 -25.57
CA ALA A 236 -17.21 22.77 -26.50
C ALA A 236 -15.95 22.26 -25.79
N ASP A 237 -15.68 22.73 -24.57
CA ASP A 237 -14.55 22.27 -23.75
C ASP A 237 -14.74 20.80 -23.35
N THR A 238 -13.71 19.97 -23.57
CA THR A 238 -13.71 18.54 -23.26
C THR A 238 -13.25 18.23 -21.83
N SER A 239 -12.91 19.24 -21.02
CA SER A 239 -12.48 19.08 -19.63
C SER A 239 -13.54 18.47 -18.70
N GLY A 240 -13.12 17.97 -17.55
CA GLY A 240 -13.99 17.33 -16.57
C GLY A 240 -13.24 16.42 -15.63
N PHE A 241 -13.80 16.21 -14.44
CA PHE A 241 -13.25 15.25 -13.48
C PHE A 241 -14.11 14.00 -13.44
N VAL A 242 -13.49 12.83 -13.66
CA VAL A 242 -14.15 11.53 -13.55
C VAL A 242 -13.49 10.74 -12.43
N PHE A 243 -14.27 10.36 -11.42
CA PHE A 243 -13.85 9.49 -10.33
C PHE A 243 -14.44 8.11 -10.57
N LYS A 244 -13.60 7.07 -10.73
CA LYS A 244 -14.04 5.70 -10.96
C LYS A 244 -13.50 4.75 -9.89
N GLY A 245 -14.40 4.04 -9.22
CA GLY A 245 -14.04 3.22 -8.07
C GLY A 245 -13.58 4.07 -6.89
N GLY A 246 -12.72 3.50 -6.04
CA GLY A 246 -12.17 4.19 -4.89
C GLY A 246 -13.18 4.48 -3.78
N VAL A 247 -12.81 5.38 -2.87
CA VAL A 247 -13.61 5.74 -1.70
C VAL A 247 -13.49 7.21 -1.34
N LEU A 248 -14.63 7.82 -1.02
CA LEU A 248 -14.71 9.11 -0.36
C LEU A 248 -15.19 8.91 1.08
N TYR A 249 -14.34 9.22 2.05
CA TYR A 249 -14.68 9.25 3.46
C TYR A 249 -14.17 10.53 4.12
N GLY A 250 -14.51 10.75 5.39
CA GLY A 250 -13.99 11.90 6.12
C GLY A 250 -14.75 12.19 7.39
N SER A 251 -14.71 13.45 7.79
CA SER A 251 -15.47 14.04 8.90
C SER A 251 -16.11 15.35 8.44
N GLY A 252 -17.24 15.73 9.05
CA GLY A 252 -18.01 16.93 8.70
C GLY A 252 -18.88 16.77 7.45
N ASP A 253 -19.71 17.78 7.18
CA ASP A 253 -20.61 17.79 6.02
C ASP A 253 -19.85 18.16 4.74
N ILE A 254 -19.87 17.26 3.75
CA ILE A 254 -19.12 17.40 2.49
C ILE A 254 -20.04 17.31 1.26
N TYR A 255 -19.91 18.26 0.35
CA TYR A 255 -20.47 18.18 -0.99
C TYR A 255 -19.47 17.50 -1.93
N LEU A 256 -19.97 16.67 -2.86
CA LEU A 256 -19.17 16.06 -3.93
C LEU A 256 -18.53 17.12 -4.84
N GLY A 257 -19.17 18.28 -4.95
CA GLY A 257 -18.55 19.42 -5.63
C GLY A 257 -19.45 20.64 -5.75
N ARG A 258 -18.84 21.74 -6.20
CA ARG A 258 -19.53 22.96 -6.61
C ARG A 258 -19.04 23.47 -7.95
N ALA A 259 -19.93 24.08 -8.73
CA ALA A 259 -19.61 24.56 -10.07
C ALA A 259 -18.78 25.84 -10.01
N TYR A 260 -17.47 25.72 -10.25
CA TYR A 260 -16.58 26.88 -10.37
C TYR A 260 -16.70 27.53 -11.76
N GLY A 261 -16.85 26.71 -12.80
CA GLY A 261 -17.19 27.15 -14.16
C GLY A 261 -18.67 26.96 -14.50
N SER A 262 -19.16 27.76 -15.45
CA SER A 262 -20.58 27.77 -15.88
C SER A 262 -21.04 26.50 -16.58
N TYR A 263 -20.10 25.65 -17.03
CA TYR A 263 -20.35 24.34 -17.65
C TYR A 263 -19.63 23.22 -16.89
N SER A 264 -19.39 23.42 -15.59
CA SER A 264 -18.69 22.49 -14.71
C SER A 264 -19.17 21.05 -14.91
N ARG A 265 -18.22 20.11 -14.96
CA ARG A 265 -18.47 18.70 -15.25
C ARG A 265 -17.68 17.80 -14.31
N VAL A 266 -18.40 17.01 -13.51
CA VAL A 266 -17.84 16.06 -12.53
C VAL A 266 -18.71 14.81 -12.49
N ILE A 267 -18.08 13.63 -12.55
CA ILE A 267 -18.76 12.34 -12.52
C ILE A 267 -18.14 11.45 -11.46
N PHE A 268 -18.95 10.85 -10.59
CA PHE A 268 -18.54 9.73 -9.72
C PHE A 268 -19.17 8.44 -10.24
N CYS A 269 -18.37 7.40 -10.43
CA CYS A 269 -18.80 6.10 -10.95
C CYS A 269 -18.24 4.95 -10.11
N GLY A 270 -19.09 4.13 -9.52
CA GLY A 270 -18.66 2.97 -8.71
C GLY A 270 -17.88 3.36 -7.45
N THR A 271 -17.92 4.62 -7.02
CA THR A 271 -17.22 5.12 -5.84
C THR A 271 -18.03 4.83 -4.58
N THR A 272 -17.37 4.36 -3.51
CA THR A 272 -18.01 4.26 -2.19
C THR A 272 -18.04 5.62 -1.52
N LEU A 273 -19.25 6.12 -1.23
CA LEU A 273 -19.50 7.41 -0.57
C LEU A 273 -19.90 7.19 0.89
N SER A 274 -19.13 7.74 1.82
CA SER A 274 -19.42 7.64 3.25
C SER A 274 -20.59 8.56 3.67
N ALA A 275 -21.14 8.35 4.87
CA ALA A 275 -22.30 9.09 5.38
C ALA A 275 -22.07 10.59 5.58
N THR A 276 -20.84 11.08 5.41
CA THR A 276 -20.50 12.51 5.49
C THR A 276 -20.97 13.29 4.25
N VAL A 277 -21.22 12.62 3.13
CA VAL A 277 -21.73 13.28 1.92
C VAL A 277 -23.13 13.84 2.20
N THR A 278 -23.31 15.13 1.96
CA THR A 278 -24.59 15.80 2.22
C THR A 278 -25.71 15.22 1.36
N PRO A 279 -26.97 15.22 1.82
CA PRO A 279 -28.10 14.70 1.04
C PRO A 279 -28.25 15.39 -0.32
N GLU A 280 -28.02 16.70 -0.40
CA GLU A 280 -28.05 17.50 -1.62
C GLU A 280 -26.94 17.09 -2.60
N GLY A 281 -25.78 16.69 -2.07
CA GLY A 281 -24.61 16.17 -2.79
C GLY A 281 -23.82 17.21 -3.57
N TRP A 282 -24.48 18.20 -4.19
CA TRP A 282 -23.85 19.12 -5.14
C TRP A 282 -24.29 20.58 -4.95
N GLY A 283 -23.42 21.52 -5.32
CA GLY A 283 -23.69 22.96 -5.30
C GLY A 283 -23.55 23.64 -6.67
N ALA A 284 -24.47 24.54 -7.02
CA ALA A 284 -24.37 25.35 -8.24
C ALA A 284 -23.49 26.61 -8.08
N TRP A 285 -23.04 26.91 -6.86
CA TRP A 285 -22.31 28.13 -6.50
C TRP A 285 -22.96 29.41 -7.06
N SER A 286 -22.26 30.16 -7.90
CA SER A 286 -22.70 31.44 -8.47
C SER A 286 -23.52 31.27 -9.76
N HIS A 287 -23.79 30.02 -10.16
CA HIS A 287 -24.54 29.68 -11.37
C HIS A 287 -25.97 29.22 -11.08
N GLN A 288 -26.53 29.62 -9.94
CA GLN A 288 -27.94 29.37 -9.62
C GLN A 288 -28.86 29.91 -10.73
N GLY A 289 -29.85 29.12 -11.14
CA GLY A 289 -30.74 29.39 -12.27
C GLY A 289 -30.15 29.06 -13.65
N ASN A 290 -28.89 28.60 -13.72
CA ASN A 290 -28.23 28.17 -14.96
C ASN A 290 -27.71 26.72 -14.87
N GLU A 291 -28.26 25.91 -13.97
CA GLU A 291 -27.82 24.55 -13.68
C GLU A 291 -28.00 23.59 -14.87
N GLY A 292 -28.80 23.98 -15.86
CA GLY A 292 -28.95 23.26 -17.12
C GLY A 292 -27.62 22.97 -17.82
N ASN A 293 -26.63 23.88 -17.68
CA ASN A 293 -25.31 23.79 -18.30
C ASN A 293 -24.30 22.93 -17.50
N ILE A 294 -24.57 22.67 -16.22
CA ILE A 294 -23.71 21.89 -15.34
C ILE A 294 -23.95 20.39 -15.59
N PHE A 295 -22.88 19.59 -15.61
CA PHE A 295 -22.95 18.14 -15.79
C PHE A 295 -22.38 17.40 -14.59
N TYR A 296 -23.22 17.18 -13.57
CA TYR A 296 -22.88 16.38 -12.40
C TYR A 296 -23.66 15.08 -12.38
N SER A 297 -22.98 13.96 -12.13
CA SER A 297 -23.61 12.64 -12.15
C SER A 297 -22.96 11.65 -11.19
N GLU A 298 -23.76 10.71 -10.71
CA GLU A 298 -23.37 9.59 -9.85
C GLU A 298 -23.87 8.29 -10.50
N ILE A 299 -23.00 7.35 -10.85
CA ILE A 299 -23.34 6.07 -11.50
C ILE A 299 -22.85 4.91 -10.63
N GLY A 300 -23.73 4.00 -10.22
CA GLY A 300 -23.33 2.80 -9.46
C GLY A 300 -22.57 3.07 -8.15
N CYS A 301 -22.62 4.29 -7.59
CA CYS A 301 -21.97 4.63 -6.33
C CYS A 301 -22.63 3.85 -5.17
N GLY A 302 -21.81 3.41 -4.22
CA GLY A 302 -22.25 2.65 -3.04
C GLY A 302 -22.00 3.40 -1.73
N GLY A 303 -22.37 2.81 -0.60
CA GLY A 303 -22.15 3.38 0.73
C GLY A 303 -23.27 4.32 1.20
N LYS A 304 -23.26 4.69 2.49
CA LYS A 304 -24.37 5.45 3.11
C LYS A 304 -24.58 6.84 2.50
N GLY A 305 -23.53 7.47 1.97
CA GLY A 305 -23.62 8.77 1.32
C GLY A 305 -24.15 8.73 -0.10
N SER A 306 -24.42 7.55 -0.66
CA SER A 306 -24.91 7.39 -2.04
C SER A 306 -26.43 7.47 -2.19
N ASP A 307 -27.18 7.72 -1.11
CA ASP A 307 -28.63 7.93 -1.19
C ASP A 307 -28.95 9.17 -2.03
N LYS A 308 -29.65 8.94 -3.14
CA LYS A 308 -30.01 9.98 -4.12
C LYS A 308 -31.38 10.62 -3.87
N SER A 309 -32.15 10.15 -2.88
CA SER A 309 -33.53 10.57 -2.64
C SER A 309 -33.71 12.08 -2.38
N LYS A 310 -32.65 12.76 -1.96
CA LYS A 310 -32.61 14.19 -1.65
C LYS A 310 -31.57 14.98 -2.47
N ARG A 311 -31.00 14.36 -3.51
CA ARG A 311 -30.04 15.05 -4.38
C ARG A 311 -30.69 16.24 -5.06
N VAL A 312 -29.87 17.23 -5.40
CA VAL A 312 -30.32 18.37 -6.20
C VAL A 312 -31.07 17.90 -7.47
N PRO A 313 -32.21 18.53 -7.83
CA PRO A 313 -33.07 18.03 -8.90
C PRO A 313 -32.45 18.15 -10.30
N TRP A 314 -31.40 18.97 -10.45
CA TRP A 314 -30.71 19.21 -11.72
C TRP A 314 -29.52 18.25 -11.96
N MET A 315 -29.23 17.33 -11.04
CA MET A 315 -28.22 16.29 -11.24
C MET A 315 -28.55 15.46 -12.48
N LYS A 316 -27.56 15.22 -13.34
CA LYS A 316 -27.73 14.46 -14.59
C LYS A 316 -27.71 12.97 -14.31
N THR A 317 -28.55 12.23 -15.03
CA THR A 317 -28.58 10.77 -14.99
C THR A 317 -27.84 10.21 -16.19
N LEU A 318 -27.02 9.18 -15.95
CA LEU A 318 -26.32 8.38 -16.95
C LEU A 318 -26.47 6.92 -16.56
N ASP A 319 -26.74 6.06 -17.54
CA ASP A 319 -26.56 4.62 -17.35
C ASP A 319 -25.09 4.20 -17.52
N GLU A 320 -24.74 3.00 -17.07
CA GLU A 320 -23.37 2.50 -17.10
C GLU A 320 -22.82 2.34 -18.53
N GLY A 321 -23.66 1.95 -19.49
CA GLY A 321 -23.25 1.82 -20.89
C GLY A 321 -22.95 3.18 -21.54
N GLN A 322 -23.78 4.19 -21.27
CA GLN A 322 -23.53 5.58 -21.68
C GLN A 322 -22.26 6.13 -21.03
N PHE A 323 -22.08 5.87 -19.74
CA PHE A 323 -20.89 6.27 -19.01
C PHE A 323 -19.62 5.68 -19.64
N GLU A 324 -19.54 4.36 -19.85
CA GLU A 324 -18.33 3.76 -20.42
C GLU A 324 -18.05 4.27 -21.84
N LYS A 325 -19.10 4.50 -22.64
CA LYS A 325 -18.95 5.00 -24.00
C LYS A 325 -18.37 6.42 -24.05
N ILE A 326 -18.80 7.31 -23.16
CA ILE A 326 -18.47 8.74 -23.20
C ILE A 326 -17.31 9.09 -22.24
N PHE A 327 -17.37 8.54 -21.04
CA PHE A 327 -16.51 8.83 -19.90
C PHE A 327 -15.68 7.61 -19.44
N GLY A 328 -15.62 6.53 -20.21
CA GLY A 328 -14.66 5.44 -19.99
C GLY A 328 -13.22 5.94 -20.19
N VAL A 329 -12.24 5.28 -19.56
CA VAL A 329 -10.82 5.69 -19.62
C VAL A 329 -10.35 5.88 -21.07
N SER A 330 -10.60 4.87 -21.93
CA SER A 330 -10.24 4.90 -23.35
C SER A 330 -10.96 5.96 -24.17
N SER A 331 -12.13 6.42 -23.74
CA SER A 331 -12.90 7.43 -24.47
C SER A 331 -12.61 8.85 -23.99
N PHE A 332 -12.37 9.02 -22.69
CA PHE A 332 -12.29 10.34 -22.06
C PHE A 332 -10.87 10.88 -21.98
N VAL A 333 -9.91 10.05 -21.58
CA VAL A 333 -8.53 10.51 -21.34
C VAL A 333 -7.50 9.76 -22.19
N ASP A 334 -7.77 8.53 -22.60
CA ASP A 334 -6.80 7.63 -23.24
C ASP A 334 -7.16 7.24 -24.68
N HIS A 335 -7.78 8.15 -25.43
CA HIS A 335 -8.27 7.87 -26.80
C HIS A 335 -7.15 7.60 -27.82
N ASP A 336 -5.95 8.11 -27.56
CA ASP A 336 -4.72 7.89 -28.33
C ASP A 336 -3.80 6.83 -27.69
N GLY A 337 -4.22 6.19 -26.59
CA GLY A 337 -3.50 5.09 -25.95
C GLY A 337 -2.26 5.49 -25.14
N TRP A 338 -2.08 6.78 -24.83
CA TRP A 338 -0.89 7.30 -24.14
C TRP A 338 -0.62 6.62 -22.78
N LEU A 339 -1.65 6.09 -22.10
CA LEU A 339 -1.45 5.38 -20.84
C LEU A 339 -0.57 4.13 -20.97
N ARG A 340 -0.48 3.53 -22.16
CA ARG A 340 0.32 2.32 -22.44
C ARG A 340 1.71 2.63 -22.99
N GLU A 341 2.02 3.89 -23.30
CA GLU A 341 3.28 4.31 -23.94
C GLU A 341 4.37 4.72 -22.93
N HIS A 342 4.21 4.35 -21.66
CA HIS A 342 5.11 4.74 -20.57
C HIS A 342 6.24 3.72 -20.31
N PRO A 343 7.45 4.18 -19.96
CA PRO A 343 8.53 3.32 -19.51
C PRO A 343 8.12 2.62 -18.21
N ASP A 344 8.57 1.39 -18.03
CA ASP A 344 8.26 0.49 -16.90
C ASP A 344 6.90 -0.23 -16.93
N ASN A 345 6.09 -0.12 -18.00
CA ASN A 345 4.80 -0.82 -18.10
C ASN A 345 4.04 -0.76 -16.77
N ILE A 346 3.78 0.45 -16.25
CA ILE A 346 3.06 0.65 -14.99
C ILE A 346 1.64 0.11 -15.17
N GLU A 347 1.51 -1.21 -15.09
CA GLU A 347 0.28 -1.96 -15.19
C GLU A 347 -0.45 -1.71 -13.89
N PRO A 348 -1.51 -0.92 -13.95
CA PRO A 348 -1.90 -0.17 -12.81
C PRO A 348 -2.58 -1.12 -11.81
N THR A 349 -1.94 -1.44 -10.68
CA THR A 349 -2.42 -2.39 -9.65
C THR A 349 -3.81 -1.99 -9.15
N ARG A 350 -4.83 -2.86 -9.29
CA ARG A 350 -6.17 -2.63 -8.73
C ARG A 350 -6.06 -2.55 -7.20
N THR A 351 -6.60 -1.50 -6.57
CA THR A 351 -6.59 -1.35 -5.10
C THR A 351 -7.98 -1.55 -4.52
N ILE A 352 -8.09 -2.41 -3.51
CA ILE A 352 -9.33 -2.72 -2.78
C ILE A 352 -9.11 -2.33 -1.31
N VAL A 353 -10.06 -1.62 -0.70
CA VAL A 353 -10.01 -1.24 0.72
C VAL A 353 -11.01 -2.05 1.53
N VAL A 354 -10.57 -2.61 2.66
CA VAL A 354 -11.40 -3.30 3.65
C VAL A 354 -11.49 -2.42 4.89
N ASP A 355 -12.71 -2.12 5.35
CA ASP A 355 -12.97 -1.45 6.62
C ASP A 355 -14.21 -2.04 7.28
N GLN A 356 -14.03 -2.66 8.45
CA GLN A 356 -15.09 -3.30 9.24
C GLN A 356 -16.30 -2.37 9.53
N ASN A 357 -16.11 -1.06 9.55
CA ASN A 357 -17.18 -0.07 9.77
C ASN A 357 -17.93 0.31 8.48
N GLY A 358 -17.59 -0.30 7.34
CA GLY A 358 -18.21 -0.04 6.04
C GLY A 358 -17.72 1.22 5.35
N ARG A 359 -16.53 1.71 5.72
CA ARG A 359 -15.88 2.89 5.09
C ARG A 359 -14.90 2.51 3.97
N GLY A 360 -14.88 1.24 3.56
CA GLY A 360 -14.06 0.71 2.46
C GLY A 360 -14.93 0.07 1.39
N ASN A 361 -14.31 -0.54 0.38
CA ASN A 361 -15.00 -1.33 -0.64
C ASN A 361 -15.69 -2.57 -0.03
N PHE A 362 -15.06 -3.22 0.96
CA PHE A 362 -15.61 -4.37 1.66
C PHE A 362 -15.56 -4.18 3.18
N LYS A 363 -16.49 -4.84 3.89
CA LYS A 363 -16.47 -4.94 5.37
C LYS A 363 -15.60 -6.08 5.87
N THR A 364 -15.48 -7.14 5.08
CA THR A 364 -14.75 -8.37 5.41
C THR A 364 -13.55 -8.52 4.50
N ILE A 365 -12.52 -9.21 4.99
CA ILE A 365 -11.30 -9.50 4.23
C ILE A 365 -11.61 -10.59 3.19
N GLN A 366 -12.40 -11.60 3.54
CA GLN A 366 -12.81 -12.64 2.60
C GLN A 366 -13.57 -12.04 1.40
N GLY A 367 -14.51 -11.11 1.62
CA GLY A 367 -15.26 -10.51 0.52
C GLY A 367 -14.39 -9.74 -0.46
N ALA A 368 -13.31 -9.11 0.02
CA ALA A 368 -12.34 -8.47 -0.85
C ALA A 368 -11.55 -9.47 -1.70
N ILE A 369 -11.13 -10.59 -1.09
CA ILE A 369 -10.45 -11.69 -1.80
C ILE A 369 -11.37 -12.32 -2.85
N ASP A 370 -12.64 -12.59 -2.50
CA ASP A 370 -13.63 -13.16 -3.41
C ASP A 370 -13.89 -12.27 -4.65
N SER A 371 -13.63 -10.96 -4.55
CA SER A 371 -13.75 -10.02 -5.66
C SER A 371 -12.58 -10.04 -6.65
N VAL A 372 -11.52 -10.81 -6.34
CA VAL A 372 -10.40 -11.07 -7.25
C VAL A 372 -10.76 -12.26 -8.14
N PRO A 373 -10.82 -12.07 -9.47
CA PRO A 373 -11.27 -13.12 -10.37
C PRO A 373 -10.31 -14.32 -10.37
N PRO A 374 -10.82 -15.54 -10.60
CA PRO A 374 -9.98 -16.72 -10.77
C PRO A 374 -9.06 -16.55 -12.00
N GLY A 375 -7.84 -17.07 -11.91
CA GLY A 375 -6.82 -16.93 -12.95
C GLY A 375 -6.11 -15.57 -12.97
N ASN A 376 -6.34 -14.72 -11.97
CA ASN A 376 -5.68 -13.42 -11.85
C ASN A 376 -4.15 -13.57 -11.98
N ASN A 377 -3.50 -12.72 -12.76
CA ASN A 377 -2.05 -12.69 -12.94
C ASN A 377 -1.47 -11.26 -12.86
N LYS A 378 -2.31 -10.29 -12.49
CA LYS A 378 -1.93 -8.91 -12.23
C LYS A 378 -1.98 -8.64 -10.73
N TRP A 379 -1.05 -7.85 -10.20
CA TRP A 379 -1.09 -7.53 -8.78
C TRP A 379 -2.40 -6.85 -8.39
N VAL A 380 -3.01 -7.32 -7.30
CA VAL A 380 -4.17 -6.68 -6.66
C VAL A 380 -3.81 -6.37 -5.21
N LYS A 381 -3.86 -5.08 -4.86
CA LYS A 381 -3.52 -4.59 -3.52
C LYS A 381 -4.78 -4.47 -2.69
N ILE A 382 -4.87 -5.24 -1.60
CA ILE A 382 -5.98 -5.18 -0.65
C ILE A 382 -5.49 -4.50 0.62
N VAL A 383 -5.91 -3.25 0.84
CA VAL A 383 -5.60 -2.45 2.02
C VAL A 383 -6.63 -2.71 3.11
N ILE A 384 -6.21 -3.18 4.27
CA ILE A 384 -7.06 -3.55 5.39
C ILE A 384 -6.88 -2.50 6.50
N ASN A 385 -7.93 -1.71 6.75
CA ASN A 385 -7.93 -0.70 7.80
C ASN A 385 -7.82 -1.34 9.19
N ALA A 386 -7.32 -0.56 10.15
CA ALA A 386 -7.18 -0.99 11.54
C ALA A 386 -8.50 -1.54 12.09
N GLY A 387 -8.42 -2.66 12.81
CA GLY A 387 -9.58 -3.41 13.26
C GLY A 387 -9.25 -4.84 13.65
N THR A 388 -10.23 -5.51 14.27
CA THR A 388 -10.17 -6.94 14.57
C THR A 388 -11.25 -7.64 13.76
N TYR A 389 -10.81 -8.33 12.71
CA TYR A 389 -11.67 -9.04 11.77
C TYR A 389 -11.83 -10.48 12.24
N ARG A 390 -13.04 -10.82 12.74
CA ARG A 390 -13.33 -12.17 13.22
C ARG A 390 -13.91 -13.03 12.09
N GLU A 391 -13.03 -13.61 11.29
CA GLU A 391 -13.38 -14.43 10.12
C GLU A 391 -12.26 -15.45 9.83
N GLN A 392 -12.58 -16.54 9.14
CA GLN A 392 -11.57 -17.38 8.48
C GLN A 392 -11.38 -16.87 7.06
N VAL A 393 -10.13 -16.68 6.67
CA VAL A 393 -9.77 -16.15 5.36
C VAL A 393 -9.06 -17.22 4.53
N LEU A 394 -9.53 -17.41 3.31
CA LEU A 394 -9.01 -18.34 2.32
C LEU A 394 -8.70 -17.59 1.02
N ILE A 395 -7.45 -17.68 0.58
CA ILE A 395 -7.06 -17.34 -0.79
C ILE A 395 -6.93 -18.65 -1.57
N THR A 396 -7.73 -18.82 -2.62
CA THR A 396 -7.76 -20.05 -3.42
C THR A 396 -6.59 -20.10 -4.42
N LYS A 397 -6.26 -21.31 -4.89
CA LYS A 397 -5.07 -21.59 -5.71
C LYS A 397 -5.00 -20.80 -7.03
N ASP A 398 -6.15 -20.37 -7.55
CA ASP A 398 -6.34 -19.61 -8.78
C ASP A 398 -6.29 -18.08 -8.58
N GLN A 399 -6.13 -17.59 -7.34
CA GLN A 399 -6.11 -16.16 -7.01
C GLN A 399 -4.68 -15.66 -6.66
N GLN A 400 -3.73 -15.86 -7.56
CA GLN A 400 -2.33 -15.39 -7.37
C GLN A 400 -2.20 -13.85 -7.50
N CYS A 401 -1.01 -13.33 -7.21
CA CYS A 401 -0.67 -11.91 -7.30
C CYS A 401 -1.54 -11.03 -6.39
N ILE A 402 -1.77 -11.48 -5.14
CA ILE A 402 -2.48 -10.70 -4.12
C ILE A 402 -1.49 -10.09 -3.14
N TYR A 403 -1.62 -8.78 -2.91
CA TYR A 403 -0.89 -8.05 -1.89
C TYR A 403 -1.84 -7.57 -0.79
N LEU A 404 -1.88 -8.28 0.35
CA LEU A 404 -2.61 -7.89 1.55
C LEU A 404 -1.78 -6.90 2.40
N LYS A 405 -2.30 -5.70 2.66
CA LYS A 405 -1.62 -4.68 3.47
C LYS A 405 -2.50 -4.20 4.63
N GLY A 406 -2.18 -4.60 5.84
CA GLY A 406 -2.76 -4.02 7.05
C GLY A 406 -2.16 -2.64 7.39
N LYS A 407 -2.80 -1.91 8.32
CA LYS A 407 -2.28 -0.62 8.85
C LYS A 407 -1.14 -0.80 9.87
N GLY A 408 -0.71 -2.03 10.13
CA GLY A 408 0.32 -2.40 11.10
C GLY A 408 -0.12 -3.57 11.97
N ARG A 409 0.80 -4.49 12.27
CA ARG A 409 0.49 -5.74 13.00
C ARG A 409 -0.15 -5.53 14.37
N MET A 410 0.11 -4.39 15.02
CA MET A 410 -0.44 -4.06 16.34
C MET A 410 -1.90 -3.58 16.29
N VAL A 411 -2.38 -3.14 15.14
CA VAL A 411 -3.70 -2.48 14.99
C VAL A 411 -4.61 -3.16 13.98
N THR A 412 -4.10 -4.11 13.19
CA THR A 412 -4.86 -4.88 12.20
C THR A 412 -4.71 -6.37 12.50
N THR A 413 -5.80 -7.02 12.92
CA THR A 413 -5.79 -8.44 13.30
C THR A 413 -6.91 -9.20 12.61
N ILE A 414 -6.59 -10.36 12.03
CA ILE A 414 -7.56 -11.41 11.67
C ILE A 414 -7.56 -12.44 12.80
N THR A 415 -8.73 -12.78 13.33
CA THR A 415 -8.83 -13.72 14.46
C THR A 415 -9.94 -14.74 14.27
N PHE A 416 -9.67 -15.98 14.67
CA PHE A 416 -10.68 -17.05 14.77
C PHE A 416 -10.27 -18.06 15.87
N ASP A 417 -11.11 -19.05 16.15
CA ASP A 417 -10.92 -20.03 17.24
C ASP A 417 -11.23 -21.49 16.83
N ALA A 418 -11.17 -21.78 15.53
CA ALA A 418 -11.24 -23.14 15.02
C ALA A 418 -10.07 -23.98 15.54
N ASN A 419 -10.29 -25.28 15.76
CA ASN A 419 -9.35 -26.18 16.42
C ASN A 419 -9.60 -27.66 16.02
N HIS A 420 -8.93 -28.60 16.68
CA HIS A 420 -8.92 -30.06 16.44
C HIS A 420 -8.20 -30.52 15.16
N LEU A 421 -8.68 -30.11 13.99
CA LEU A 421 -8.13 -30.55 12.71
C LEU A 421 -7.14 -29.49 12.20
N THR A 422 -5.85 -29.82 12.16
CA THR A 422 -4.78 -28.91 11.73
C THR A 422 -5.06 -28.29 10.36
N ASP A 423 -5.65 -29.06 9.43
CA ASP A 423 -6.01 -28.62 8.09
C ASP A 423 -7.29 -27.76 8.01
N LYS A 424 -8.12 -27.72 9.05
CA LYS A 424 -9.38 -26.93 9.09
C LYS A 424 -9.37 -25.80 10.12
N SER A 425 -8.39 -25.79 11.03
CA SER A 425 -8.32 -24.85 12.15
C SER A 425 -7.70 -23.49 11.80
N ALA A 426 -7.15 -23.33 10.58
CA ALA A 426 -6.44 -22.11 10.18
C ALA A 426 -7.36 -20.88 10.14
N THR A 427 -6.98 -19.81 10.86
CA THR A 427 -7.62 -18.48 10.72
C THR A 427 -7.34 -17.90 9.32
N PHE A 428 -6.14 -18.09 8.78
CA PHE A 428 -5.77 -17.67 7.43
C PHE A 428 -5.15 -18.83 6.65
N SER A 429 -5.62 -19.07 5.41
CA SER A 429 -5.07 -20.06 4.48
C SER A 429 -4.72 -19.41 3.15
N SER A 430 -3.48 -19.57 2.70
CA SER A 430 -3.01 -19.09 1.39
C SER A 430 -2.53 -20.25 0.52
N PHE A 431 -3.24 -20.52 -0.57
CA PHE A 431 -2.89 -21.54 -1.56
C PHE A 431 -2.13 -21.06 -2.80
N PRO A 432 -2.33 -19.84 -3.34
CA PRO A 432 -1.74 -19.47 -4.63
C PRO A 432 -0.31 -18.97 -4.49
N ASN A 433 0.43 -19.03 -5.60
CA ASN A 433 1.78 -18.46 -5.70
C ASN A 433 1.72 -16.93 -5.67
N ASN A 434 2.87 -16.29 -5.43
CA ASN A 434 3.04 -14.84 -5.52
C ASN A 434 2.04 -14.07 -4.63
N VAL A 435 2.07 -14.33 -3.33
CA VAL A 435 1.29 -13.59 -2.33
C VAL A 435 2.22 -12.72 -1.50
N ILE A 436 1.86 -11.46 -1.33
CA ILE A 436 2.51 -10.55 -0.38
C ILE A 436 1.54 -10.25 0.75
N VAL A 437 2.04 -10.30 1.98
CA VAL A 437 1.31 -9.87 3.16
C VAL A 437 2.20 -8.91 3.97
N GLN A 438 1.66 -7.75 4.33
CA GLN A 438 2.36 -6.75 5.13
C GLN A 438 1.51 -6.24 6.30
N GLY A 439 2.15 -6.11 7.47
CA GLY A 439 1.63 -5.28 8.56
C GLY A 439 0.26 -5.71 9.11
N ILE A 440 0.05 -7.02 9.25
CA ILE A 440 -1.19 -7.62 9.76
C ILE A 440 -0.87 -8.79 10.69
N THR A 441 -1.71 -8.99 11.72
CA THR A 441 -1.62 -10.15 12.63
C THR A 441 -2.66 -11.20 12.29
N PHE A 442 -2.24 -12.46 12.17
CA PHE A 442 -3.10 -13.63 12.14
C PHE A 442 -3.11 -14.28 13.52
N LYS A 443 -4.30 -14.46 14.10
CA LYS A 443 -4.46 -14.98 15.45
C LYS A 443 -5.41 -16.17 15.46
N ASN A 444 -5.01 -17.24 16.15
CA ASN A 444 -5.95 -18.26 16.62
C ASN A 444 -6.10 -18.13 18.14
N SER A 445 -7.31 -17.85 18.61
CA SER A 445 -7.58 -17.55 20.02
C SER A 445 -7.98 -18.75 20.87
N TYR A 446 -8.12 -19.95 20.28
CA TYR A 446 -8.69 -21.13 20.97
C TYR A 446 -7.99 -21.46 22.30
N ASN A 447 -6.65 -21.57 22.27
CA ASN A 447 -5.83 -22.04 23.39
C ASN A 447 -5.48 -20.94 24.43
N ARG A 448 -6.04 -19.72 24.35
CA ARG A 448 -5.53 -18.54 25.11
C ARG A 448 -6.23 -18.23 26.44
N PHE A 449 -7.30 -18.94 26.80
CA PHE A 449 -8.17 -18.56 27.93
C PHE A 449 -8.55 -19.74 28.84
N TRP A 450 -7.60 -20.63 29.14
CA TRP A 450 -7.91 -21.83 29.91
C TRP A 450 -7.50 -21.77 31.37
N SER A 451 -8.42 -22.24 32.22
CA SER A 451 -8.14 -22.56 33.62
C SER A 451 -7.21 -23.76 33.72
N LEU A 452 -6.69 -24.00 34.93
CA LEU A 452 -5.64 -25.01 35.13
C LEU A 452 -6.07 -26.44 34.76
N GLU A 453 -7.36 -26.73 34.92
CA GLU A 453 -7.97 -28.03 34.64
C GLU A 453 -8.26 -28.21 33.14
N ASP A 454 -8.63 -27.12 32.45
CA ASP A 454 -8.95 -27.12 31.03
C ASP A 454 -7.76 -27.50 30.15
N ALA A 455 -6.57 -26.96 30.41
CA ALA A 455 -5.44 -27.16 29.51
C ALA A 455 -4.89 -28.59 29.47
N ARG A 456 -5.09 -29.40 30.52
CA ARG A 456 -4.62 -30.80 30.53
C ARG A 456 -5.43 -31.70 29.60
N GLN A 457 -6.66 -31.33 29.27
CA GLN A 457 -7.58 -32.14 28.45
C GLN A 457 -7.97 -31.47 27.13
N LYS A 458 -7.87 -30.14 27.06
CA LYS A 458 -8.45 -29.34 25.96
C LYS A 458 -7.43 -28.76 25.00
N VAL A 459 -6.10 -28.79 25.25
CA VAL A 459 -5.10 -28.37 24.25
C VAL A 459 -5.30 -29.13 22.94
N LYS A 460 -5.59 -28.37 21.88
CA LYS A 460 -5.70 -28.87 20.51
C LYS A 460 -4.83 -28.04 19.57
N PRO A 461 -4.37 -28.63 18.45
CA PRO A 461 -3.91 -27.87 17.29
C PRO A 461 -4.89 -26.76 16.93
N ALA A 462 -4.37 -25.54 16.76
CA ALA A 462 -5.18 -24.37 16.42
C ALA A 462 -4.34 -23.38 15.60
N VAL A 463 -4.42 -23.53 14.27
CA VAL A 463 -3.55 -22.82 13.34
C VAL A 463 -3.96 -21.36 13.19
N ALA A 464 -3.00 -20.43 13.30
CA ALA A 464 -3.22 -19.02 13.02
C ALA A 464 -3.07 -18.72 11.53
N ALA A 465 -2.04 -19.27 10.88
CA ALA A 465 -1.85 -19.13 9.45
C ALA A 465 -1.31 -20.43 8.83
N ARG A 466 -1.79 -20.72 7.63
CA ARG A 466 -1.37 -21.86 6.81
C ARG A 466 -0.98 -21.37 5.41
N VAL A 467 0.23 -21.72 4.96
CA VAL A 467 0.81 -21.19 3.72
C VAL A 467 1.33 -22.32 2.82
N TYR A 468 0.86 -22.36 1.58
CA TYR A 468 1.28 -23.35 0.57
C TYR A 468 2.02 -22.76 -0.63
N GLY A 469 1.58 -21.60 -1.14
CA GLY A 469 1.96 -21.14 -2.46
C GLY A 469 3.38 -20.62 -2.57
N ASP A 470 4.07 -20.94 -3.66
CA ASP A 470 5.44 -20.54 -3.92
C ASP A 470 5.59 -19.01 -3.99
N LYS A 471 6.75 -18.50 -3.56
CA LYS A 471 7.10 -17.07 -3.62
C LYS A 471 6.20 -16.18 -2.75
N SER A 472 5.82 -16.69 -1.57
CA SER A 472 5.03 -15.90 -0.61
C SER A 472 5.94 -15.08 0.32
N LEU A 473 5.64 -13.79 0.46
CA LEU A 473 6.37 -12.84 1.31
C LEU A 473 5.49 -12.32 2.45
N PHE A 474 5.95 -12.44 3.69
CA PHE A 474 5.32 -11.86 4.88
C PHE A 474 6.28 -10.85 5.51
N TYR A 475 5.88 -9.58 5.56
CA TYR A 475 6.69 -8.49 6.10
C TYR A 475 5.99 -7.78 7.27
N GLU A 476 6.66 -7.71 8.42
CA GLU A 476 6.12 -7.09 9.65
C GLU A 476 4.78 -7.69 10.10
N CYS A 477 4.50 -8.95 9.75
CA CYS A 477 3.30 -9.66 10.18
C CYS A 477 3.40 -10.21 11.61
N GLY A 478 2.24 -10.44 12.24
CA GLY A 478 2.11 -11.19 13.48
C GLY A 478 1.49 -12.56 13.25
N PHE A 479 1.98 -13.59 13.93
CA PHE A 479 1.39 -14.94 13.96
C PHE A 479 1.25 -15.35 15.41
N VAL A 480 0.01 -15.47 15.88
CA VAL A 480 -0.27 -15.57 17.31
C VAL A 480 -1.16 -16.77 17.60
N GLY A 481 -0.63 -17.75 18.32
CA GLY A 481 -1.32 -18.99 18.66
C GLY A 481 -0.74 -19.67 19.90
N PHE A 482 -0.79 -20.99 19.95
CA PHE A 482 -0.24 -21.80 21.06
C PHE A 482 0.38 -23.10 20.55
N GLN A 483 -0.45 -24.08 20.16
CA GLN A 483 0.01 -25.26 19.45
C GLN A 483 -0.28 -25.07 17.96
N ASP A 484 0.71 -25.36 17.12
CA ASP A 484 0.61 -25.32 15.65
C ASP A 484 0.30 -23.90 15.10
N THR A 485 0.88 -22.84 15.66
CA THR A 485 0.58 -21.44 15.28
C THR A 485 0.74 -21.16 13.77
N LEU A 486 1.91 -21.43 13.20
CA LEU A 486 2.24 -21.18 11.81
C LEU A 486 2.50 -22.50 11.10
N PHE A 487 1.56 -22.89 10.25
CA PHE A 487 1.70 -24.06 9.39
C PHE A 487 2.30 -23.65 8.04
N ASP A 488 3.61 -23.74 7.96
CA ASP A 488 4.42 -23.41 6.81
C ASP A 488 4.61 -24.64 5.92
N VAL A 489 3.63 -24.88 5.06
CA VAL A 489 3.34 -26.23 4.54
C VAL A 489 4.38 -26.69 3.53
N MET A 490 4.63 -25.93 2.47
CA MET A 490 5.52 -26.32 1.36
C MET A 490 5.90 -25.12 0.49
N ASN A 491 6.81 -25.31 -0.47
CA ASN A 491 7.33 -24.28 -1.38
C ASN A 491 8.12 -23.15 -0.68
N ARG A 492 8.47 -22.09 -1.40
CA ARG A 492 9.41 -21.06 -0.93
C ARG A 492 8.69 -19.89 -0.30
N HIS A 493 9.05 -19.58 0.95
CA HIS A 493 8.48 -18.45 1.67
C HIS A 493 9.55 -17.58 2.33
N TYR A 494 9.29 -16.27 2.39
CA TYR A 494 10.13 -15.33 3.08
C TYR A 494 9.35 -14.58 4.18
N TYR A 495 9.81 -14.70 5.42
CA TYR A 495 9.27 -14.01 6.58
C TYR A 495 10.31 -13.01 7.07
N LYS A 496 9.98 -11.72 7.06
CA LYS A 496 10.92 -10.66 7.45
C LYS A 496 10.31 -9.75 8.51
N SER A 497 11.04 -9.54 9.61
CA SER A 497 10.64 -8.66 10.71
C SER A 497 9.28 -9.03 11.33
N CYS A 498 8.90 -10.31 11.23
CA CYS A 498 7.66 -10.84 11.79
C CYS A 498 7.75 -11.12 13.29
N TYR A 499 6.60 -11.08 13.96
CA TYR A 499 6.42 -11.57 15.32
C TYR A 499 5.70 -12.93 15.28
N ILE A 500 6.25 -13.96 15.90
CA ILE A 500 5.67 -15.30 15.93
C ILE A 500 5.59 -15.78 17.37
N GLU A 501 4.40 -16.14 17.83
CA GLU A 501 4.11 -16.53 19.21
C GLU A 501 3.45 -17.91 19.29
N GLY A 502 3.96 -18.76 20.17
CA GLY A 502 3.35 -20.05 20.50
C GLY A 502 4.13 -20.82 21.56
N SER A 503 3.80 -22.10 21.71
CA SER A 503 4.33 -22.98 22.74
C SER A 503 4.82 -24.31 22.17
N VAL A 504 3.97 -25.06 21.47
CA VAL A 504 4.27 -26.41 20.99
C VAL A 504 4.21 -26.42 19.46
N ASP A 505 5.30 -26.85 18.82
CA ASP A 505 5.41 -27.00 17.36
C ASP A 505 4.92 -25.78 16.58
N PHE A 506 5.15 -24.58 17.13
CA PHE A 506 4.39 -23.42 16.69
C PHE A 506 4.88 -22.83 15.36
N ILE A 507 5.99 -23.33 14.82
CA ILE A 507 6.42 -23.18 13.43
C ILE A 507 6.67 -24.58 12.86
N PHE A 508 5.82 -25.07 11.98
CA PHE A 508 5.88 -26.46 11.52
C PHE A 508 5.48 -26.62 10.06
N GLY A 509 5.82 -27.77 9.46
CA GLY A 509 5.57 -28.09 8.06
C GLY A 509 6.85 -28.36 7.25
N ASP A 510 6.73 -28.35 5.93
CA ASP A 510 7.77 -28.79 4.97
C ASP A 510 8.31 -27.65 4.10
N GLY A 511 7.88 -26.40 4.36
CA GLY A 511 8.30 -25.21 3.63
C GLY A 511 9.82 -25.07 3.49
N GLN A 512 10.24 -24.50 2.35
CA GLN A 512 11.60 -24.02 2.12
C GLN A 512 11.64 -22.54 2.50
N SER A 513 11.83 -22.26 3.78
CA SER A 513 11.45 -20.97 4.33
C SER A 513 12.59 -20.27 5.07
N TYR A 514 12.60 -18.95 4.92
CA TYR A 514 13.61 -18.08 5.48
C TYR A 514 12.97 -17.04 6.40
N PHE A 515 13.44 -16.96 7.64
CA PHE A 515 12.96 -16.08 8.68
C PHE A 515 14.07 -15.09 9.03
N THR A 516 13.97 -13.83 8.60
CA THR A 516 14.99 -12.80 8.83
C THR A 516 14.49 -11.77 9.85
N ASP A 517 15.29 -11.54 10.88
CA ASP A 517 15.02 -10.55 11.92
C ASP A 517 13.64 -10.70 12.58
N CYS A 518 13.18 -11.95 12.67
CA CYS A 518 11.93 -12.29 13.33
C CYS A 518 12.09 -12.30 14.86
N VAL A 519 11.02 -11.94 15.54
CA VAL A 519 10.87 -12.04 16.99
C VAL A 519 10.05 -13.27 17.30
N ILE A 520 10.66 -14.27 17.91
CA ILE A 520 10.06 -15.56 18.24
C ILE A 520 9.80 -15.60 19.75
N ASN A 521 8.52 -15.52 20.14
CA ASN A 521 8.10 -15.50 21.54
C ASN A 521 7.48 -16.85 21.96
N ALA A 522 8.22 -17.61 22.76
CA ALA A 522 7.75 -18.86 23.32
C ALA A 522 6.99 -18.64 24.65
N THR A 523 5.69 -18.93 24.64
CA THR A 523 4.80 -18.69 25.79
C THR A 523 4.74 -19.86 26.78
N VAL A 524 5.55 -20.90 26.60
CA VAL A 524 5.52 -22.11 27.43
C VAL A 524 5.83 -21.85 28.91
N GLY A 525 6.59 -20.81 29.25
CA GLY A 525 6.91 -20.43 30.63
C GLY A 525 5.88 -19.54 31.32
N SER A 526 5.06 -18.81 30.55
CA SER A 526 3.91 -18.05 31.08
C SER A 526 2.70 -18.95 31.34
N ASN A 527 2.89 -20.24 31.09
CA ASN A 527 1.90 -21.26 31.27
C ASN A 527 1.82 -21.63 32.76
N PRO A 528 0.65 -21.65 33.40
CA PRO A 528 0.54 -22.16 34.77
C PRO A 528 0.86 -23.66 34.87
N TYR A 529 1.16 -24.34 33.75
CA TYR A 529 1.26 -25.79 33.68
C TYR A 529 2.62 -26.40 33.98
N GLY A 530 3.78 -25.73 33.80
CA GLY A 530 5.12 -26.29 34.15
C GLY A 530 5.50 -27.70 33.61
N LEU A 531 4.61 -28.34 32.85
CA LEU A 531 4.60 -29.79 32.53
C LEU A 531 4.77 -30.06 31.04
N MET A 532 4.68 -29.02 30.19
CA MET A 532 4.85 -29.15 28.74
C MET A 532 6.19 -28.55 28.31
N MET A 533 6.92 -29.29 27.48
CA MET A 533 8.10 -28.77 26.80
C MET A 533 7.65 -27.88 25.63
N GLY A 534 8.31 -26.74 25.46
CA GLY A 534 8.09 -25.89 24.30
C GLY A 534 8.96 -26.33 23.13
N TYR A 535 8.45 -26.22 21.92
CA TYR A 535 9.20 -26.49 20.69
C TYR A 535 8.96 -25.35 19.71
N VAL A 536 10.02 -24.63 19.35
CA VAL A 536 9.94 -23.55 18.36
C VAL A 536 9.59 -24.11 16.99
N THR A 537 10.28 -25.18 16.58
CA THR A 537 10.10 -25.77 15.25
C THR A 537 9.73 -27.25 15.29
N ALA A 538 8.92 -27.67 14.31
CA ALA A 538 8.65 -29.07 13.99
C ALA A 538 8.67 -29.28 12.47
N GLN A 539 9.88 -29.30 11.89
CA GLN A 539 10.06 -29.35 10.44
C GLN A 539 9.91 -30.79 9.92
N GLY A 540 9.10 -30.98 8.88
CA GLY A 540 8.58 -32.28 8.45
C GLY A 540 9.26 -32.94 7.24
N ARG A 541 10.40 -32.40 6.76
CA ARG A 541 11.09 -32.88 5.55
C ARG A 541 11.20 -34.41 5.49
N ALA A 542 10.70 -34.99 4.40
CA ALA A 542 10.50 -36.42 4.26
C ALA A 542 11.67 -37.15 3.59
N SER A 543 12.47 -36.47 2.75
CA SER A 543 13.60 -37.07 2.04
C SER A 543 14.84 -36.16 1.96
N ALA A 544 16.00 -36.76 1.67
CA ALA A 544 17.23 -36.01 1.42
C ALA A 544 17.20 -35.19 0.12
N ALA A 545 16.33 -35.53 -0.84
CA ALA A 545 16.17 -34.81 -2.10
C ALA A 545 15.27 -33.57 -1.96
N ASP A 546 14.41 -33.53 -0.95
CA ASP A 546 13.46 -32.42 -0.77
C ASP A 546 14.22 -31.12 -0.45
N PRO A 547 13.89 -29.98 -1.09
CA PRO A 547 14.58 -28.71 -0.84
C PRO A 547 14.09 -28.00 0.45
N GLY A 548 13.05 -28.50 1.12
CA GLY A 548 12.45 -27.90 2.31
C GLY A 548 13.40 -27.74 3.51
N GLY A 549 13.06 -26.84 4.42
CA GLY A 549 13.83 -26.57 5.63
C GLY A 549 13.61 -25.14 6.12
N PHE A 550 13.83 -24.91 7.40
CA PHE A 550 13.66 -23.58 8.01
C PHE A 550 15.01 -22.95 8.34
N VAL A 551 15.24 -21.73 7.86
CA VAL A 551 16.44 -20.95 8.17
C VAL A 551 16.04 -19.68 8.93
N PHE A 552 16.54 -19.53 10.15
CA PHE A 552 16.38 -18.33 10.96
C PHE A 552 17.68 -17.55 10.93
N LYS A 553 17.65 -16.30 10.45
CA LYS A 553 18.81 -15.42 10.32
C LYS A 553 18.57 -14.13 11.11
N GLY A 554 19.44 -13.84 12.07
CA GLY A 554 19.27 -12.71 12.98
C GLY A 554 18.10 -12.92 13.93
N GLY A 555 17.51 -11.82 14.40
CA GLY A 555 16.35 -11.85 15.29
C GLY A 555 16.61 -12.43 16.68
N VAL A 556 15.53 -12.80 17.36
CA VAL A 556 15.56 -13.28 18.75
C VAL A 556 14.58 -14.41 18.99
N VAL A 557 15.01 -15.42 19.74
CA VAL A 557 14.16 -16.45 20.36
C VAL A 557 14.18 -16.21 21.87
N TYR A 558 13.03 -15.90 22.43
CA TYR A 558 12.87 -15.70 23.86
C TYR A 558 11.58 -16.33 24.39
N GLY A 559 11.40 -16.28 25.70
CA GLY A 559 10.31 -16.95 26.40
C GLY A 559 10.75 -17.38 27.80
N GLY A 560 9.93 -18.19 28.45
CA GLY A 560 10.27 -18.87 29.71
C GLY A 560 10.01 -20.37 29.62
N GLY A 561 10.25 -21.10 30.72
CA GLY A 561 10.05 -22.56 30.77
C GLY A 561 11.15 -23.35 30.06
N LYS A 562 10.90 -24.64 29.81
CA LYS A 562 11.83 -25.52 29.08
C LYS A 562 11.53 -25.45 27.58
N LEU A 563 12.38 -24.74 26.83
CA LEU A 563 12.20 -24.49 25.40
C LEU A 563 13.25 -25.20 24.55
N TYR A 564 12.82 -26.03 23.61
CA TYR A 564 13.67 -26.57 22.55
C TYR A 564 13.55 -25.71 21.29
N LEU A 565 14.66 -25.55 20.57
CA LEU A 565 14.71 -24.89 19.25
C LEU A 565 13.93 -25.68 18.20
N GLY A 566 13.79 -26.99 18.39
CA GLY A 566 12.91 -27.79 17.54
C GLY A 566 12.94 -29.28 17.83
N ARG A 567 12.02 -29.99 17.18
CA ARG A 567 11.99 -31.44 17.14
C ARG A 567 11.70 -31.98 15.75
N ALA A 568 12.32 -33.11 15.41
CA ALA A 568 12.26 -33.66 14.05
C ALA A 568 10.93 -34.36 13.78
N TYR A 569 9.96 -33.62 13.23
CA TYR A 569 8.69 -34.18 12.79
C TYR A 569 8.89 -35.14 11.60
N GLY A 570 9.72 -34.73 10.63
CA GLY A 570 10.11 -35.56 9.49
C GLY A 570 11.45 -36.29 9.69
N PRO A 571 11.67 -37.43 9.00
CA PRO A 571 12.90 -38.20 9.12
C PRO A 571 14.17 -37.51 8.59
N TYR A 572 14.02 -36.48 7.75
CA TYR A 572 15.14 -35.66 7.23
C TYR A 572 15.03 -34.20 7.68
N SER A 573 14.37 -33.96 8.82
CA SER A 573 14.07 -32.62 9.34
C SER A 573 15.27 -31.69 9.28
N ARG A 574 15.05 -30.44 8.81
CA ARG A 574 16.12 -29.48 8.57
C ARG A 574 15.78 -28.09 9.11
N VAL A 575 16.57 -27.63 10.08
CA VAL A 575 16.42 -26.32 10.74
C VAL A 575 17.79 -25.72 11.03
N ILE A 576 17.99 -24.45 10.68
CA ILE A 576 19.24 -23.73 10.91
C ILE A 576 18.94 -22.42 11.62
N PHE A 577 19.63 -22.15 12.73
CA PHE A 577 19.69 -20.83 13.35
C PHE A 577 21.05 -20.19 13.06
N TYR A 578 21.04 -18.95 12.57
CA TYR A 578 22.19 -18.20 12.15
C TYR A 578 22.15 -16.79 12.76
N GLY A 579 23.15 -16.41 13.56
CA GLY A 579 23.24 -15.06 14.13
C GLY A 579 22.05 -14.68 15.04
N THR A 580 21.25 -15.64 15.47
CA THR A 580 20.06 -15.41 16.29
C THR A 580 20.41 -15.29 17.76
N THR A 581 19.77 -14.35 18.47
CA THR A 581 19.91 -14.25 19.93
C THR A 581 18.97 -15.25 20.61
N LEU A 582 19.53 -16.13 21.45
CA LEU A 582 18.81 -17.17 22.18
C LEU A 582 18.76 -16.85 23.67
N SER A 583 17.55 -16.73 24.23
CA SER A 583 17.36 -16.47 25.66
C SER A 583 17.73 -17.68 26.54
N ALA A 584 17.86 -17.46 27.85
CA ALA A 584 18.15 -18.52 28.82
C ALA A 584 17.07 -19.61 28.94
N ALA A 585 15.91 -19.46 28.29
CA ALA A 585 14.86 -20.47 28.27
C ALA A 585 15.20 -21.66 27.37
N VAL A 586 16.11 -21.49 26.41
CA VAL A 586 16.56 -22.57 25.53
C VAL A 586 17.27 -23.63 26.37
N THR A 587 16.80 -24.88 26.29
CA THR A 587 17.36 -25.99 27.05
C THR A 587 18.81 -26.28 26.63
N PRO A 588 19.67 -26.79 27.54
CA PRO A 588 21.04 -27.15 27.19
C PRO A 588 21.14 -28.12 26.01
N GLU A 589 20.22 -29.09 25.92
CA GLU A 589 20.11 -30.06 24.82
C GLU A 589 19.79 -29.39 23.48
N GLY A 590 18.98 -28.32 23.52
CA GLY A 590 18.58 -27.48 22.39
C GLY A 590 17.57 -28.13 21.43
N TRP A 591 17.70 -29.43 21.14
CA TRP A 591 16.96 -30.12 20.08
C TRP A 591 16.43 -31.48 20.49
N GLY A 592 15.34 -31.93 19.84
CA GLY A 592 14.77 -33.27 20.02
C GLY A 592 14.66 -34.08 18.72
N ALA A 593 14.90 -35.39 18.77
CA ALA A 593 14.73 -36.28 17.62
C ALA A 593 13.28 -36.77 17.43
N TRP A 594 12.39 -36.52 18.40
CA TRP A 594 11.02 -37.04 18.44
C TRP A 594 10.95 -38.55 18.15
N SER A 595 10.25 -38.96 17.09
CA SER A 595 10.03 -40.36 16.69
C SER A 595 11.16 -40.92 15.83
N ASN A 596 12.16 -40.09 15.51
CA ASN A 596 13.33 -40.43 14.70
C ASN A 596 14.56 -40.76 15.54
N GLN A 597 14.37 -41.19 16.80
CA GLN A 597 15.46 -41.67 17.65
C GLN A 597 16.21 -42.84 16.98
N GLY A 598 17.54 -42.79 17.01
CA GLY A 598 18.41 -43.75 16.31
C GLY A 598 18.57 -43.49 14.81
N LYS A 599 17.92 -42.46 14.25
CA LYS A 599 18.03 -42.04 12.84
C LYS A 599 18.51 -40.59 12.69
N GLU A 600 19.14 -40.04 13.72
CA GLU A 600 19.55 -38.64 13.79
C GLU A 600 20.62 -38.27 12.76
N GLY A 601 21.28 -39.27 12.17
CA GLY A 601 22.19 -39.08 11.03
C GLY A 601 21.56 -38.32 9.86
N ASN A 602 20.24 -38.50 9.65
CA ASN A 602 19.46 -37.91 8.56
C ASN A 602 18.94 -36.50 8.88
N ILE A 603 18.90 -36.11 10.15
CA ILE A 603 18.43 -34.80 10.61
C ILE A 603 19.53 -33.75 10.40
N PHE A 604 19.17 -32.55 9.94
CA PHE A 604 20.10 -31.44 9.74
C PHE A 604 19.72 -30.25 10.60
N TYR A 605 20.17 -30.25 11.86
CA TYR A 605 20.04 -29.13 12.79
C TYR A 605 21.38 -28.47 13.05
N SER A 606 21.44 -27.13 12.98
CA SER A 606 22.68 -26.38 13.16
C SER A 606 22.43 -24.99 13.77
N GLU A 607 23.40 -24.54 14.57
CA GLU A 607 23.47 -23.19 15.14
C GLU A 607 24.80 -22.55 14.71
N ILE A 608 24.77 -21.41 14.00
CA ILE A 608 25.96 -20.68 13.53
C ILE A 608 25.93 -19.25 14.09
N GLY A 609 26.97 -18.81 14.79
CA GLY A 609 27.08 -17.42 15.26
C GLY A 609 25.95 -16.94 16.21
N CYS A 610 25.13 -17.84 16.75
CA CYS A 610 24.08 -17.49 17.72
C CYS A 610 24.68 -16.94 19.02
N GLY A 611 24.01 -15.94 19.61
CA GLY A 611 24.41 -15.30 20.87
C GLY A 611 23.35 -15.45 21.96
N GLY A 612 23.60 -14.85 23.13
CA GLY A 612 22.67 -14.90 24.28
C GLY A 612 22.86 -16.11 25.20
N LYS A 613 22.25 -16.07 26.39
CA LYS A 613 22.46 -17.09 27.44
C LYS A 613 22.06 -18.51 27.02
N GLY A 614 21.11 -18.66 26.11
CA GLY A 614 20.67 -19.96 25.60
C GLY A 614 21.56 -20.54 24.52
N SER A 615 22.59 -19.82 24.07
CA SER A 615 23.47 -20.24 22.96
C SER A 615 24.65 -21.12 23.38
N ASP A 616 24.79 -21.47 24.67
CA ASP A 616 25.83 -22.40 25.11
C ASP A 616 25.63 -23.79 24.49
N LYS A 617 26.63 -24.23 23.72
CA LYS A 617 26.61 -25.49 22.98
C LYS A 617 27.25 -26.65 23.74
N SER A 618 27.81 -26.42 24.94
CA SER A 618 28.58 -27.41 25.72
C SER A 618 27.80 -28.70 26.03
N LYS A 619 26.47 -28.61 26.08
CA LYS A 619 25.54 -29.72 26.40
C LYS A 619 24.53 -30.01 25.28
N ARG A 620 24.74 -29.46 24.08
CA ARG A 620 23.86 -29.75 22.94
C ARG A 620 23.89 -31.23 22.59
N VAL A 621 22.79 -31.71 22.03
CA VAL A 621 22.72 -33.08 21.51
C VAL A 621 23.93 -33.38 20.60
N PRO A 622 24.56 -34.57 20.73
CA PRO A 622 25.83 -34.87 20.05
C PRO A 622 25.69 -34.97 18.53
N TRP A 623 24.47 -35.19 18.02
CA TRP A 623 24.16 -35.33 16.60
C TRP A 623 23.88 -34.00 15.88
N MET A 624 23.87 -32.86 16.59
CA MET A 624 23.75 -31.53 15.97
C MET A 624 24.88 -31.32 14.95
N LYS A 625 24.53 -30.89 13.74
CA LYS A 625 25.50 -30.69 12.66
C LYS A 625 26.33 -29.43 12.93
N LYS A 626 27.61 -29.50 12.58
CA LYS A 626 28.54 -28.36 12.63
C LYS A 626 28.68 -27.79 11.23
N LEU A 627 28.21 -26.56 11.03
CA LEU A 627 28.30 -25.86 9.75
C LEU A 627 29.20 -24.62 9.89
N LYS A 628 30.15 -24.43 8.97
CA LYS A 628 30.96 -23.20 8.90
C LYS A 628 30.22 -22.10 8.15
N GLU A 629 30.56 -20.86 8.45
CA GLU A 629 30.01 -19.65 7.82
C GLU A 629 29.98 -19.73 6.28
N ALA A 630 31.12 -20.00 5.65
CA ALA A 630 31.22 -20.08 4.19
C ALA A 630 30.35 -21.20 3.59
N GLN A 631 30.19 -22.32 4.30
CA GLN A 631 29.31 -23.42 3.87
C GLN A 631 27.84 -23.01 3.99
N PHE A 632 27.48 -22.31 5.08
CA PHE A 632 26.15 -21.75 5.25
C PHE A 632 25.80 -20.80 4.11
N GLN A 633 26.64 -19.81 3.80
CA GLN A 633 26.33 -18.85 2.72
C GLN A 633 26.15 -19.54 1.37
N LYS A 634 26.94 -20.58 1.09
CA LYS A 634 26.87 -21.32 -0.17
C LYS A 634 25.60 -22.19 -0.31
N MET A 635 25.08 -22.73 0.79
CA MET A 635 23.99 -23.71 0.78
C MET A 635 22.64 -23.13 1.23
N PHE A 636 22.68 -22.18 2.14
CA PHE A 636 21.55 -21.65 2.90
C PHE A 636 21.58 -20.10 2.97
N GLY A 637 22.36 -19.43 2.12
CA GLY A 637 22.20 -17.99 1.88
C GLY A 637 20.86 -17.72 1.20
N VAL A 638 20.29 -16.52 1.36
CA VAL A 638 18.96 -16.17 0.80
C VAL A 638 18.90 -16.43 -0.70
N SER A 639 19.89 -15.92 -1.45
CA SER A 639 20.03 -16.10 -2.90
C SER A 639 20.22 -17.56 -3.33
N THR A 640 20.79 -18.40 -2.48
CA THR A 640 21.03 -19.82 -2.79
C THR A 640 19.88 -20.74 -2.36
N PHE A 641 19.16 -20.39 -1.30
CA PHE A 641 18.15 -21.24 -0.69
C PHE A 641 16.77 -20.95 -1.27
N ILE A 642 16.29 -19.72 -1.13
CA ILE A 642 14.93 -19.37 -1.57
C ILE A 642 14.89 -18.53 -2.84
N ASP A 643 15.95 -17.78 -3.16
CA ASP A 643 15.91 -16.71 -4.17
C ASP A 643 16.84 -16.93 -5.38
N HIS A 644 17.07 -18.19 -5.77
CA HIS A 644 17.96 -18.52 -6.89
C HIS A 644 17.45 -18.00 -8.26
N ASP A 645 16.14 -17.74 -8.39
CA ASP A 645 15.51 -17.16 -9.58
C ASP A 645 15.22 -15.64 -9.44
N GLY A 646 15.72 -15.01 -8.36
CA GLY A 646 15.58 -13.58 -8.08
C GLY A 646 14.14 -13.11 -7.95
N TRP A 647 13.26 -13.93 -7.36
CA TRP A 647 11.86 -13.60 -7.19
C TRP A 647 11.63 -12.49 -6.15
N LEU A 648 12.51 -12.36 -5.16
CA LEU A 648 12.40 -11.29 -4.15
C LEU A 648 12.54 -9.90 -4.77
N ALA A 649 13.43 -9.75 -5.75
CA ALA A 649 13.64 -8.49 -6.47
C ALA A 649 12.50 -8.14 -7.45
N LYS A 650 11.61 -9.09 -7.77
CA LYS A 650 10.50 -8.92 -8.72
C LYS A 650 9.17 -8.58 -8.06
N HIS A 651 9.12 -8.54 -6.73
CA HIS A 651 7.90 -8.26 -5.97
C HIS A 651 7.59 -6.75 -5.90
N PRO A 652 6.30 -6.36 -5.81
CA PRO A 652 5.90 -4.97 -5.56
C PRO A 652 6.58 -4.26 -4.38
N LEU A 653 7.10 -5.02 -3.41
CA LEU A 653 7.81 -4.47 -2.25
C LEU A 653 9.33 -4.37 -2.42
N ALA A 654 9.91 -4.87 -3.51
CA ALA A 654 11.37 -4.93 -3.71
C ALA A 654 12.06 -3.58 -3.57
N ASN A 655 11.42 -2.50 -4.01
CA ASN A 655 11.97 -1.15 -3.94
C ASN A 655 11.65 -0.41 -2.63
N THR A 656 10.81 -0.99 -1.76
CA THR A 656 10.31 -0.35 -0.54
C THR A 656 10.90 -0.92 0.75
N ILE A 657 11.44 -2.14 0.67
CA ILE A 657 12.04 -2.86 1.78
C ILE A 657 13.45 -3.24 1.33
N SER A 658 14.46 -3.10 2.19
CA SER A 658 15.80 -3.62 1.92
C SER A 658 15.77 -5.14 1.88
N LEU A 659 15.29 -5.73 0.79
CA LEU A 659 15.39 -7.16 0.53
C LEU A 659 16.85 -7.49 0.16
N PRO A 660 17.34 -8.71 0.48
CA PRO A 660 18.72 -9.11 0.26
C PRO A 660 19.18 -9.07 -1.20
#